data_AF-A0AAJ5WMY1-F1
#
_entry.id   AF-A0AAJ5WMY1-F1
#
_cell.length_a   1.000
_cell.length_b   1.000
_cell.length_c   1.000
_cell.angle_alpha   90.00
_cell.angle_beta   90.00
_cell.angle_gamma   90.00
#
_symmetry.space_group_name_H-M   'P 1'
#
loop_
_entity.id
_entity.type
_entity.pdbx_description
1 polymer ?
#
loop_
_entity_poly.entity_id
_entity_poly.type
_entity_poly.pdbx_seq_one_letter_code
_entity_poly.pdbx_strand_id
1 'polypeptide(L)'
;MKKYCIIASLLFNGMVSAQVNLQTGAAEANFPLFTYEDPNSRLSTAIGLQYVYGNGLKVNEFPANVGVGWNLEAGGVITRLQFGEPDDQKVYNSYLEDNVATMIVAPQYQLIHPDNADTHYPGGYMYTSKSAANSKPRVLALSPYMPSGEGAAYKILAEDREQDRYVFQFNDRKGAFVIGKDKVPVILNDSRLKISFEETDMTASRVRTRISSFVITDEQGIEYTFNELEFTELLKYKPTTDATTSFKVYKGEAFTFYQINNKIVTKWYLSKIRNPLNNAVITFRYDDYSLNVVGPYAASQQSVSTNDGTRTSRTAIARKIVTASKRLRLIEMPGNKKVGFNYRQEDRVDLPGDKALNSIIVYHDNTQLYGYQFEYGYMYRKSIVSTNYAFPSENEKRYVRLCLKGLQKIGTGALMLPPHLFSYHLPTSSAYQKDIPLFTIFSDHFGYFNGDIAGVNETAAGIPTQVGPKTVGYAVQWPDVGVLKEIQFPEGGKLTYEYELNTDESSSYQQKYAGGVRVASTIQYDGEDHSKDIIKKYRYVKEDGTSSGWGFEPAIYTENKKMRHTKKGNSDVEGSSANQLGTSFATEMLRARSISMANGTLQGAAFPGGGPVLFQMMAIDILTQLFNLIFNSQTSYVEYDATTYRSDNICLSNPLPFQYSRVEVVDEIYANGVLTGTNGKVVYQFVDPDYFPLRSSGSFTPPYSAARQRYAHWAYGLPRFVTWFNAAGQPVRKVENQYNIVQREIVNANNICGSYWVNTNLLTTYRRDNVYIDLQDAFLTAETYYPLQGRSELTKTIETMYKGNGQAVTAETDYTYSPNNFSVRTISKQDSKGDITGSTTYYVADYEAAGTLDAMKKANILNVPLSVNTWKRKTGQTDNTLTKAVVTEYMKTANGDFKPVQIYQSRLASPLAATIANAANFDALNLKGYSYLKPVSAIRYIGELPVEQVSNEGGATSCNLYDYNNKLVVAQAVNARVNEIRYTSFEADNKGGWSYPAVGVSASGYFRTGSKCYDLGVGGPIVTSLEMDNKPIVISVWATGTQLTVQTPGTVAPAHIGPTINGWTYYEFQIPDIGQITTLSVQGNGLIDELRLYPARSTMTTYTHQPGIGITSQTDQNSRTIYHRYDTFGREIEVRDEYFNLIKAYQYNFKQ
;
A
#
# COMPACT_ATOMS: atom_id res chain seq x y z
N MET A 1 2.19 20.69 38.38
CA MET A 1 2.35 19.44 37.60
C MET A 1 2.50 19.75 36.10
N LYS A 2 3.59 20.44 35.72
CA LYS A 2 3.88 20.92 34.35
C LYS A 2 5.31 20.55 33.90
N LYS A 3 5.86 19.48 34.46
CA LYS A 3 7.14 18.87 34.07
C LYS A 3 6.86 17.37 34.01
N TYR A 4 7.23 16.72 32.90
CA TYR A 4 7.18 15.28 32.55
C TYR A 4 6.52 14.89 31.22
N CYS A 5 5.92 15.80 30.44
CA CYS A 5 5.41 15.47 29.09
C CYS A 5 6.23 16.03 27.90
N ILE A 6 7.47 16.48 28.10
CA ILE A 6 8.28 17.15 27.03
C ILE A 6 9.66 16.48 26.83
N ILE A 7 9.87 15.24 27.27
CA ILE A 7 11.17 14.55 27.07
C ILE A 7 11.10 13.41 26.04
N ALA A 8 9.92 13.00 25.57
CA ALA A 8 9.80 11.98 24.51
C ALA A 8 9.74 12.55 23.08
N SER A 9 9.62 13.86 22.90
CA SER A 9 9.31 14.50 21.61
C SER A 9 10.39 15.45 21.08
N LEU A 10 11.58 15.51 21.69
CA LEU A 10 12.65 16.43 21.31
C LEU A 10 14.03 15.77 21.06
N LEU A 11 14.13 14.44 20.98
CA LEU A 11 15.40 13.75 20.70
C LEU A 11 15.46 12.89 19.43
N PHE A 12 14.44 12.93 18.56
CA PHE A 12 14.51 12.23 17.27
C PHE A 12 13.86 13.04 16.15
N ASN A 13 14.51 14.15 15.75
CA ASN A 13 14.20 14.78 14.46
C ASN A 13 14.78 13.90 13.35
N GLY A 14 13.94 13.02 12.80
CA GLY A 14 14.27 12.04 11.75
C GLY A 14 13.85 10.60 12.06
N MET A 15 12.97 10.39 13.04
CA MET A 15 12.73 9.12 13.71
C MET A 15 12.37 7.96 12.75
N VAL A 16 13.33 7.06 12.56
CA VAL A 16 13.07 5.63 12.31
C VAL A 16 12.20 5.16 13.47
N SER A 17 10.90 4.93 13.24
CA SER A 17 10.03 4.32 14.24
C SER A 17 10.09 2.81 14.05
N ALA A 18 10.97 2.15 14.79
CA ALA A 18 10.87 0.71 14.96
C ALA A 18 9.95 0.43 16.16
N GLN A 19 8.79 -0.17 15.89
CA GLN A 19 7.80 -0.55 16.92
C GLN A 19 7.11 -1.86 16.52
N VAL A 20 6.43 -2.48 17.48
CA VAL A 20 5.64 -3.69 17.26
C VAL A 20 4.26 -3.29 16.78
N ASN A 21 3.78 -3.90 15.70
CA ASN A 21 2.39 -3.85 15.31
C ASN A 21 1.55 -4.59 16.37
N LEU A 22 0.89 -3.84 17.25
CA LEU A 22 0.18 -4.42 18.38
C LEU A 22 -1.02 -5.28 17.95
N GLN A 23 -1.61 -5.03 16.77
CA GLN A 23 -2.74 -5.82 16.27
C GLN A 23 -2.27 -7.19 15.76
N THR A 24 -1.10 -7.29 15.14
CA THR A 24 -0.61 -8.53 14.51
C THR A 24 0.49 -9.22 15.30
N GLY A 25 1.11 -8.53 16.25
CA GLY A 25 2.30 -8.99 16.97
C GLY A 25 3.61 -8.87 16.18
N ALA A 26 3.59 -8.33 14.96
CA ALA A 26 4.77 -8.27 14.10
C ALA A 26 5.73 -7.15 14.51
N ALA A 27 7.04 -7.40 14.44
CA ALA A 27 8.07 -6.36 14.42
C ALA A 27 7.95 -5.49 13.16
N GLU A 28 8.04 -4.17 13.34
CA GLU A 28 8.10 -3.18 12.26
C GLU A 28 9.32 -2.27 12.42
N ALA A 29 9.88 -1.84 11.29
CA ALA A 29 10.89 -0.80 11.21
C ALA A 29 10.73 0.00 9.91
N ASN A 30 10.84 1.33 9.96
CA ASN A 30 10.67 2.18 8.78
C ASN A 30 11.85 3.15 8.61
N PHE A 31 12.46 3.14 7.43
CA PHE A 31 13.58 3.99 7.04
C PHE A 31 13.16 4.87 5.86
N PRO A 32 12.74 6.13 6.09
CA PRO A 32 12.47 7.06 5.00
C PRO A 32 13.76 7.39 4.26
N LEU A 33 13.78 7.15 2.94
CA LEU A 33 14.96 7.34 2.09
C LEU A 33 14.86 8.61 1.26
N PHE A 34 13.65 8.96 0.80
CA PHE A 34 13.42 10.14 -0.01
C PHE A 34 11.96 10.60 0.07
N THR A 35 11.74 11.92 0.03
CA THR A 35 10.41 12.51 -0.10
C THR A 35 10.49 13.67 -1.07
N TYR A 36 9.54 13.73 -1.99
CA TYR A 36 9.31 14.84 -2.87
C TYR A 36 7.89 15.36 -2.63
N GLU A 37 7.79 16.66 -2.41
CA GLU A 37 6.53 17.39 -2.35
C GLU A 37 6.73 18.73 -3.03
N ASP A 38 5.86 19.07 -3.98
CA ASP A 38 5.88 20.35 -4.68
C ASP A 38 4.52 21.04 -4.58
N PRO A 39 4.40 22.08 -3.73
CA PRO A 39 3.17 22.84 -3.55
C PRO A 39 2.65 23.52 -4.83
N ASN A 40 3.54 23.80 -5.80
CA ASN A 40 3.14 24.42 -7.05
C ASN A 40 2.40 23.42 -7.94
N SER A 41 3.00 22.25 -8.17
CA SER A 41 2.35 21.18 -8.95
C SER A 41 1.31 20.37 -8.18
N ARG A 42 1.29 20.43 -6.84
CA ARG A 42 0.51 19.56 -5.94
C ARG A 42 0.89 18.08 -6.01
N LEU A 43 2.05 17.77 -6.59
CA LEU A 43 2.54 16.40 -6.72
C LEU A 43 3.44 16.02 -5.55
N SER A 44 3.31 14.78 -5.10
CA SER A 44 4.16 14.18 -4.09
C SER A 44 4.51 12.73 -4.41
N THR A 45 5.66 12.29 -3.90
CA THR A 45 6.05 10.88 -3.89
C THR A 45 7.07 10.63 -2.77
N ALA A 46 7.03 9.47 -2.13
CA ALA A 46 7.97 9.07 -1.10
C ALA A 46 8.60 7.71 -1.43
N ILE A 47 9.81 7.51 -0.91
CA ILE A 47 10.55 6.25 -0.98
C ILE A 47 10.97 5.87 0.44
N GLY A 48 10.57 4.69 0.89
CA GLY A 48 10.91 4.16 2.22
C GLY A 48 11.26 2.68 2.19
N LEU A 49 12.16 2.26 3.08
CA LEU A 49 12.46 0.85 3.32
C LEU A 49 11.74 0.42 4.62
N GLN A 50 10.89 -0.60 4.54
CA GLN A 50 10.05 -1.06 5.64
C GLN A 50 10.29 -2.53 5.96
N TYR A 51 10.42 -2.88 7.23
CA TYR A 51 10.35 -4.26 7.71
C TYR A 51 8.92 -4.54 8.20
N VAL A 52 8.27 -5.60 7.71
CA VAL A 52 6.84 -5.90 7.98
C VAL A 52 6.58 -7.37 8.35
N TYR A 53 7.62 -8.13 8.66
CA TYR A 53 7.62 -9.60 8.59
C TYR A 53 7.85 -10.30 9.93
N GLY A 54 7.38 -9.70 11.01
CA GLY A 54 7.65 -10.18 12.37
C GLY A 54 6.89 -11.41 12.84
N ASN A 55 6.16 -12.12 11.97
CA ASN A 55 5.30 -13.25 12.37
C ASN A 55 5.86 -14.63 12.01
N GLY A 56 7.10 -14.70 11.51
CA GLY A 56 7.80 -15.93 11.16
C GLY A 56 8.01 -16.09 9.65
N LEU A 57 9.01 -16.88 9.27
CA LEU A 57 9.32 -17.18 7.87
C LEU A 57 8.44 -18.31 7.32
N LYS A 58 7.69 -18.02 6.25
CA LYS A 58 6.89 -19.04 5.55
C LYS A 58 7.70 -19.78 4.50
N VAL A 59 7.45 -21.08 4.35
CA VAL A 59 8.24 -21.95 3.43
C VAL A 59 8.06 -21.59 1.96
N ASN A 60 6.90 -21.05 1.59
CA ASN A 60 6.52 -20.72 0.22
C ASN A 60 6.76 -19.26 -0.15
N GLU A 61 7.38 -18.49 0.74
CA GLU A 61 7.58 -17.06 0.55
C GLU A 61 8.99 -16.74 0.06
N PHE A 62 9.05 -15.86 -0.95
CA PHE A 62 10.30 -15.31 -1.45
C PHE A 62 10.63 -13.98 -0.78
N PRO A 63 11.90 -13.76 -0.42
CA PRO A 63 12.37 -12.43 -0.08
C PRO A 63 12.19 -11.47 -1.25
N ALA A 64 11.85 -10.21 -0.96
CA ALA A 64 11.90 -9.15 -1.95
C ALA A 64 13.34 -8.91 -2.43
N ASN A 65 13.51 -8.08 -3.46
CA ASN A 65 14.83 -7.64 -3.94
C ASN A 65 15.62 -6.81 -2.90
N VAL A 66 14.99 -6.45 -1.78
CA VAL A 66 15.61 -5.82 -0.60
C VAL A 66 15.79 -6.76 0.59
N GLY A 67 15.61 -8.07 0.40
CA GLY A 67 15.88 -9.10 1.41
C GLY A 67 14.65 -9.53 2.20
N VAL A 68 14.82 -10.58 3.01
CA VAL A 68 13.70 -11.22 3.72
C VAL A 68 13.07 -10.28 4.74
N GLY A 69 11.75 -10.19 4.66
CA GLY A 69 10.92 -9.35 5.51
C GLY A 69 10.98 -7.84 5.27
N TRP A 70 11.85 -7.40 4.38
CA TRP A 70 11.95 -6.01 3.95
C TRP A 70 11.12 -5.78 2.68
N ASN A 71 10.50 -4.61 2.60
CA ASN A 71 9.80 -4.09 1.45
C ASN A 71 10.28 -2.69 1.12
N LEU A 72 10.34 -2.37 -0.17
CA LEU A 72 10.64 -1.02 -0.64
C LEU A 72 9.32 -0.37 -1.06
N GLU A 73 8.90 0.64 -0.30
CA GLU A 73 7.79 1.48 -0.70
C GLU A 73 8.29 2.50 -1.72
N ALA A 74 8.10 2.21 -3.01
CA ALA A 74 8.41 3.12 -4.11
C ALA A 74 7.47 2.85 -5.30
N GLY A 75 6.83 3.90 -5.82
CA GLY A 75 5.89 3.80 -6.94
C GLY A 75 4.53 3.27 -6.53
N GLY A 76 3.98 2.35 -7.34
CA GLY A 76 2.67 1.76 -7.08
C GLY A 76 2.35 0.61 -8.01
N VAL A 77 1.40 -0.23 -7.61
CA VAL A 77 0.97 -1.39 -8.38
C VAL A 77 -0.50 -1.69 -8.14
N ILE A 78 -1.19 -2.14 -9.19
CA ILE A 78 -2.48 -2.84 -9.11
C ILE A 78 -2.20 -4.30 -9.40
N THR A 79 -2.59 -5.19 -8.49
CA THR A 79 -2.43 -6.65 -8.59
C THR A 79 -3.78 -7.31 -8.73
N ARG A 80 -3.92 -8.17 -9.73
CA ARG A 80 -5.07 -9.07 -9.87
C ARG A 80 -4.93 -10.25 -8.90
N LEU A 81 -5.93 -10.43 -8.05
CA LEU A 81 -6.20 -11.67 -7.35
C LEU A 81 -7.22 -12.44 -8.20
N GLN A 82 -6.70 -13.39 -8.97
CA GLN A 82 -7.50 -14.14 -9.94
C GLN A 82 -8.31 -15.23 -9.24
N PHE A 83 -9.62 -15.30 -9.54
CA PHE A 83 -10.50 -16.40 -9.15
C PHE A 83 -11.17 -16.95 -10.41
N GLY A 84 -10.97 -18.23 -10.70
CA GLY A 84 -11.45 -18.80 -11.97
C GLY A 84 -10.63 -18.32 -13.18
N GLU A 85 -11.31 -17.97 -14.27
CA GLU A 85 -10.66 -17.43 -15.47
C GLU A 85 -10.56 -15.89 -15.34
N PRO A 86 -9.58 -15.22 -15.95
CA PRO A 86 -9.44 -13.77 -15.81
C PRO A 86 -10.69 -13.01 -16.27
N ASP A 87 -11.18 -12.07 -15.46
CA ASP A 87 -12.43 -11.33 -15.69
C ASP A 87 -12.58 -10.77 -17.12
N ASP A 88 -11.48 -10.21 -17.65
CA ASP A 88 -11.40 -9.48 -18.91
C ASP A 88 -10.99 -10.36 -20.11
N GLN A 89 -11.01 -11.67 -19.93
CA GLN A 89 -10.78 -12.64 -20.98
C GLN A 89 -12.01 -12.74 -21.88
N LYS A 90 -11.86 -12.44 -23.17
CA LYS A 90 -12.91 -12.66 -24.17
C LYS A 90 -12.87 -14.10 -24.68
N VAL A 91 -14.04 -14.69 -24.96
CA VAL A 91 -14.15 -16.01 -25.59
C VAL A 91 -13.30 -16.07 -26.88
N TYR A 92 -12.56 -17.16 -27.05
CA TYR A 92 -11.79 -17.43 -28.26
C TYR A 92 -12.19 -18.77 -28.87
N ASN A 93 -12.60 -18.71 -30.13
CA ASN A 93 -13.22 -19.75 -30.96
C ASN A 93 -14.61 -20.24 -30.45
N SER A 94 -15.66 -19.68 -31.05
CA SER A 94 -17.07 -19.76 -30.63
C SER A 94 -17.87 -20.94 -31.21
N TYR A 95 -17.22 -21.92 -31.87
CA TYR A 95 -17.90 -23.07 -32.48
C TYR A 95 -18.79 -23.89 -31.51
N LEU A 96 -18.66 -23.64 -30.20
CA LEU A 96 -19.40 -24.31 -29.12
C LEU A 96 -20.60 -23.52 -28.60
N GLU A 97 -20.72 -22.19 -28.83
CA GLU A 97 -21.82 -21.38 -28.28
C GLU A 97 -23.17 -21.69 -28.95
N ASP A 98 -23.18 -21.91 -30.27
CA ASP A 98 -24.40 -22.20 -31.05
C ASP A 98 -24.82 -23.68 -30.99
N ASN A 99 -23.93 -24.58 -30.55
CA ASN A 99 -24.13 -26.04 -30.59
C ASN A 99 -24.23 -26.70 -29.20
N VAL A 100 -24.40 -25.94 -28.12
CA VAL A 100 -24.62 -26.54 -26.78
C VAL A 100 -25.85 -27.46 -26.77
N ALA A 101 -26.85 -27.19 -27.62
CA ALA A 101 -28.04 -28.04 -27.78
C ALA A 101 -27.75 -29.41 -28.45
N THR A 102 -26.77 -29.48 -29.36
CA THR A 102 -26.37 -30.71 -30.06
C THR A 102 -25.28 -31.49 -29.31
N MET A 103 -24.44 -30.81 -28.50
CA MET A 103 -23.43 -31.43 -27.63
C MET A 103 -24.02 -32.27 -26.47
N ILE A 104 -25.31 -32.09 -26.17
CA ILE A 104 -26.03 -32.84 -25.15
C ILE A 104 -26.36 -34.29 -25.59
N VAL A 105 -26.35 -34.56 -26.91
CA VAL A 105 -26.85 -35.83 -27.48
C VAL A 105 -25.75 -36.90 -27.62
N ALA A 106 -24.46 -36.54 -27.55
CA ALA A 106 -23.36 -37.50 -27.65
C ALA A 106 -22.08 -37.02 -26.91
N PRO A 107 -21.97 -37.21 -25.58
CA PRO A 107 -20.75 -36.83 -24.82
C PRO A 107 -19.52 -37.65 -25.20
N GLN A 108 -19.69 -38.73 -25.98
CA GLN A 108 -18.63 -39.64 -26.39
C GLN A 108 -18.00 -39.30 -27.76
N TYR A 109 -18.51 -38.31 -28.51
CA TYR A 109 -18.04 -38.08 -29.89
C TYR A 109 -17.62 -36.68 -30.30
N GLN A 110 -17.83 -35.61 -29.51
CA GLN A 110 -17.20 -34.32 -29.78
C GLN A 110 -16.72 -33.64 -28.51
N LEU A 111 -15.84 -34.36 -27.86
CA LEU A 111 -14.93 -33.85 -26.85
C LEU A 111 -13.86 -33.10 -27.61
N ILE A 112 -13.48 -31.91 -27.16
CA ILE A 112 -12.42 -31.18 -27.84
C ILE A 112 -11.17 -32.08 -27.78
N HIS A 113 -10.72 -32.61 -28.92
CA HIS A 113 -9.46 -33.34 -29.02
C HIS A 113 -8.39 -32.48 -28.31
N PRO A 114 -7.43 -33.06 -27.55
CA PRO A 114 -6.43 -32.26 -26.83
C PRO A 114 -5.72 -31.22 -27.71
N ASP A 115 -5.62 -31.49 -29.02
CA ASP A 115 -5.06 -30.57 -30.03
C ASP A 115 -5.95 -29.34 -30.33
N ASN A 116 -7.26 -29.45 -30.13
CA ASN A 116 -8.22 -28.34 -30.28
C ASN A 116 -8.50 -27.63 -28.94
N ALA A 117 -8.32 -28.27 -27.78
CA ALA A 117 -8.63 -27.68 -26.46
C ALA A 117 -7.65 -26.53 -26.11
N ASP A 118 -6.47 -26.60 -26.70
CA ASP A 118 -5.40 -25.65 -26.57
C ASP A 118 -5.72 -24.27 -27.21
N THR A 119 -6.66 -24.22 -28.17
CA THR A 119 -7.08 -22.99 -28.88
C THR A 119 -8.48 -22.50 -28.49
N HIS A 120 -9.08 -22.99 -27.41
CA HIS A 120 -10.44 -22.59 -26.98
C HIS A 120 -10.45 -22.27 -25.48
N TYR A 121 -10.90 -21.07 -25.11
CA TYR A 121 -11.05 -20.65 -23.72
C TYR A 121 -12.36 -19.86 -23.52
N PRO A 122 -13.03 -20.02 -22.36
CA PRO A 122 -14.31 -19.36 -22.12
C PRO A 122 -14.11 -17.87 -21.83
N GLY A 123 -15.19 -17.10 -21.86
CA GLY A 123 -15.18 -15.72 -21.37
C GLY A 123 -15.05 -15.69 -19.86
N GLY A 124 -14.26 -14.74 -19.36
CA GLY A 124 -14.21 -14.38 -17.93
C GLY A 124 -15.49 -13.69 -17.46
N TYR A 125 -15.55 -13.36 -16.17
CA TYR A 125 -16.70 -12.71 -15.54
C TYR A 125 -17.34 -11.55 -16.33
N MET A 126 -16.53 -10.65 -16.93
CA MET A 126 -17.02 -9.49 -17.68
C MET A 126 -17.62 -9.85 -19.06
N TYR A 127 -17.28 -11.03 -19.58
CA TYR A 127 -17.62 -11.47 -20.93
C TYR A 127 -18.56 -12.68 -20.97
N THR A 128 -18.82 -13.35 -19.85
CA THR A 128 -19.79 -14.44 -19.76
C THR A 128 -21.23 -13.96 -19.93
N SER A 129 -22.00 -14.68 -20.76
CA SER A 129 -23.42 -14.46 -21.00
C SER A 129 -24.32 -15.00 -19.86
N LYS A 130 -23.77 -15.81 -18.94
CA LYS A 130 -24.54 -16.50 -17.90
C LYS A 130 -24.58 -15.71 -16.59
N SER A 131 -25.76 -15.61 -15.98
CA SER A 131 -25.90 -15.03 -14.63
C SER A 131 -25.54 -16.05 -13.55
N ALA A 132 -24.90 -15.59 -12.48
CA ALA A 132 -24.61 -16.41 -11.29
C ALA A 132 -25.89 -16.81 -10.52
N ALA A 133 -27.01 -16.08 -10.70
CA ALA A 133 -28.27 -16.31 -9.96
C ALA A 133 -28.97 -17.64 -10.30
N ASN A 134 -28.74 -18.20 -11.49
CA ASN A 134 -29.63 -19.19 -12.11
C ASN A 134 -29.01 -20.56 -12.38
N SER A 135 -27.96 -21.01 -11.69
CA SER A 135 -27.48 -22.36 -11.95
C SER A 135 -26.70 -23.00 -10.80
N LYS A 136 -27.29 -24.06 -10.24
CA LYS A 136 -26.48 -25.19 -9.77
C LYS A 136 -25.59 -25.63 -10.95
N PRO A 137 -24.27 -25.84 -10.76
CA PRO A 137 -23.48 -26.45 -11.81
C PRO A 137 -24.15 -27.78 -12.17
N ARG A 138 -24.52 -27.96 -13.45
CA ARG A 138 -24.75 -29.31 -13.97
C ARG A 138 -23.46 -30.09 -13.68
N VAL A 139 -23.58 -31.35 -13.27
CA VAL A 139 -22.46 -32.26 -12.99
C VAL A 139 -21.47 -32.22 -14.16
N LEU A 140 -20.39 -31.46 -14.02
CA LEU A 140 -19.41 -31.25 -15.07
C LEU A 140 -18.05 -31.22 -14.37
N ALA A 141 -17.29 -32.29 -14.58
CA ALA A 141 -16.05 -32.58 -13.88
C ALA A 141 -14.98 -31.54 -14.21
N LEU A 142 -14.30 -31.04 -13.18
CA LEU A 142 -13.05 -30.28 -13.30
C LEU A 142 -11.91 -31.14 -12.77
N SER A 143 -10.97 -31.48 -13.65
CA SER A 143 -9.64 -31.90 -13.25
C SER A 143 -8.64 -30.85 -13.78
N PRO A 144 -7.48 -30.62 -13.13
CA PRO A 144 -6.34 -30.04 -13.83
C PRO A 144 -6.16 -30.76 -15.17
N TYR A 145 -5.71 -30.06 -16.20
CA TYR A 145 -5.34 -30.67 -17.48
C TYR A 145 -4.23 -31.71 -17.21
N MET A 146 -4.61 -32.95 -16.96
CA MET A 146 -3.74 -34.09 -16.71
C MET A 146 -3.95 -35.05 -17.88
N PRO A 147 -3.14 -34.96 -18.94
CA PRO A 147 -3.21 -35.91 -20.01
C PRO A 147 -2.72 -37.27 -19.47
N SER A 148 -3.62 -38.25 -19.38
CA SER A 148 -3.19 -39.65 -19.39
C SER A 148 -2.75 -40.00 -20.81
N GLY A 149 -1.65 -40.76 -20.92
CA GLY A 149 -1.45 -41.57 -22.12
C GLY A 149 -2.67 -42.45 -22.26
N GLU A 150 -3.40 -42.29 -23.37
CA GLU A 150 -4.61 -43.04 -23.73
C GLU A 150 -5.88 -42.66 -22.95
N GLY A 151 -6.62 -41.68 -23.50
CA GLY A 151 -8.10 -41.68 -23.51
C GLY A 151 -8.85 -41.29 -22.24
N ALA A 152 -8.90 -39.99 -21.93
CA ALA A 152 -10.10 -39.23 -21.51
C ALA A 152 -9.69 -37.86 -20.92
N ALA A 153 -9.63 -36.82 -21.76
CA ALA A 153 -9.26 -35.46 -21.34
C ALA A 153 -10.40 -34.48 -21.64
N TYR A 154 -11.19 -34.12 -20.63
CA TYR A 154 -12.32 -33.20 -20.80
C TYR A 154 -12.17 -31.97 -19.89
N LYS A 155 -11.70 -30.84 -20.43
CA LYS A 155 -11.98 -29.52 -19.85
C LYS A 155 -13.38 -29.14 -20.35
N ILE A 156 -14.37 -29.22 -19.47
CA ILE A 156 -15.65 -28.57 -19.76
C ILE A 156 -15.41 -27.09 -19.49
N LEU A 157 -15.43 -26.29 -20.56
CA LEU A 157 -15.30 -24.83 -20.51
C LEU A 157 -16.55 -24.26 -19.85
N ALA A 158 -16.69 -24.43 -18.53
CA ALA A 158 -17.69 -23.72 -17.77
C ALA A 158 -17.35 -22.23 -17.85
N GLU A 159 -18.32 -21.43 -18.32
CA GLU A 159 -18.18 -19.97 -18.27
C GLU A 159 -17.91 -19.53 -16.84
N ASP A 160 -16.93 -18.65 -16.68
CA ASP A 160 -16.50 -18.16 -15.38
C ASP A 160 -17.56 -17.25 -14.74
N ARG A 161 -17.74 -17.41 -13.43
CA ARG A 161 -18.70 -16.65 -12.63
C ARG A 161 -18.09 -16.17 -11.32
N GLU A 162 -16.80 -16.42 -11.12
CA GLU A 162 -16.03 -15.86 -10.04
C GLU A 162 -15.52 -14.50 -10.49
N GLN A 163 -15.58 -13.50 -9.62
CA GLN A 163 -15.14 -12.16 -9.96
C GLN A 163 -13.73 -11.96 -9.41
N ASP A 164 -12.81 -11.52 -10.26
CA ASP A 164 -11.47 -11.15 -9.84
C ASP A 164 -11.50 -9.94 -8.90
N ARG A 165 -10.50 -9.87 -8.02
CA ARG A 165 -10.29 -8.71 -7.15
C ARG A 165 -9.01 -8.00 -7.52
N TYR A 166 -9.07 -6.69 -7.66
CA TYR A 166 -7.93 -5.85 -7.99
C TYR A 166 -7.49 -5.11 -6.73
N VAL A 167 -6.29 -5.40 -6.23
CA VAL A 167 -5.72 -4.76 -5.03
C VAL A 167 -4.70 -3.72 -5.50
N PHE A 168 -4.83 -2.49 -5.02
CA PHE A 168 -3.90 -1.41 -5.35
C PHE A 168 -3.12 -0.94 -4.13
N GLN A 169 -1.88 -0.53 -4.36
CA GLN A 169 -1.06 0.23 -3.41
C GLN A 169 -0.24 1.28 -4.17
N PHE A 170 -0.32 2.54 -3.75
CA PHE A 170 0.48 3.65 -4.29
C PHE A 170 0.44 4.85 -3.35
N ASN A 171 1.55 5.58 -3.19
CA ASN A 171 1.61 6.87 -2.46
C ASN A 171 0.81 6.89 -1.13
N ASP A 172 1.10 5.94 -0.23
CA ASP A 172 0.40 5.69 1.06
C ASP A 172 -1.08 5.26 0.97
N ARG A 173 -1.63 5.12 -0.24
CA ARG A 173 -2.99 4.62 -0.48
C ARG A 173 -2.97 3.13 -0.76
N LYS A 174 -3.92 2.41 -0.16
CA LYS A 174 -4.15 0.98 -0.39
C LYS A 174 -5.64 0.66 -0.37
N GLY A 175 -6.04 -0.31 -1.16
CA GLY A 175 -7.43 -0.76 -1.18
C GLY A 175 -7.67 -1.84 -2.23
N ALA A 176 -8.93 -2.21 -2.39
CA ALA A 176 -9.33 -3.17 -3.42
C ALA A 176 -10.58 -2.69 -4.15
N PHE A 177 -10.72 -3.10 -5.39
CA PHE A 177 -11.93 -2.94 -6.19
C PHE A 177 -12.23 -4.20 -6.99
N VAL A 178 -13.45 -4.30 -7.48
CA VAL A 178 -13.91 -5.33 -8.42
C VAL A 178 -14.50 -4.66 -9.65
N ILE A 179 -14.64 -5.37 -10.76
CA ILE A 179 -15.22 -4.82 -11.99
C ILE A 179 -16.52 -5.57 -12.30
N GLY A 180 -17.63 -4.85 -12.35
CA GLY A 180 -18.93 -5.44 -12.69
C GLY A 180 -19.03 -5.87 -14.15
N LYS A 181 -20.06 -6.64 -14.51
CA LYS A 181 -20.37 -7.01 -15.90
C LYS A 181 -20.68 -5.82 -16.81
N ASP A 182 -21.11 -4.71 -16.23
CA ASP A 182 -21.28 -3.41 -16.90
C ASP A 182 -19.95 -2.68 -17.14
N LYS A 183 -18.82 -3.31 -16.79
CA LYS A 183 -17.47 -2.76 -16.87
C LYS A 183 -17.28 -1.54 -15.98
N VAL A 184 -18.07 -1.43 -14.90
CA VAL A 184 -17.93 -0.35 -13.91
C VAL A 184 -17.08 -0.86 -12.74
N PRO A 185 -15.92 -0.24 -12.46
CA PRO A 185 -15.16 -0.53 -11.25
C PRO A 185 -15.92 -0.12 -9.98
N VAL A 186 -15.93 -0.98 -8.97
CA VAL A 186 -16.53 -0.71 -7.66
C VAL A 186 -15.48 -0.92 -6.56
N ILE A 187 -15.14 0.15 -5.86
CA ILE A 187 -14.14 0.14 -4.79
C ILE A 187 -14.74 -0.49 -3.53
N LEU A 188 -14.10 -1.52 -2.99
CA LEU A 188 -14.54 -2.22 -1.78
C LEU A 188 -14.28 -1.40 -0.51
N ASN A 189 -13.29 -0.51 -0.56
CA ASN A 189 -13.09 0.56 0.42
C ASN A 189 -13.92 1.77 0.02
N ASP A 190 -15.01 2.01 0.74
CA ASP A 190 -15.96 3.07 0.43
C ASP A 190 -15.27 4.45 0.50
N SER A 191 -14.86 4.94 -0.65
CA SER A 191 -14.02 6.12 -0.88
C SER A 191 -14.50 6.87 -2.10
N ARG A 192 -13.95 8.06 -2.35
CA ARG A 192 -14.30 8.88 -3.53
C ARG A 192 -13.19 8.91 -4.58
N LEU A 193 -12.30 7.93 -4.53
CA LEU A 193 -11.41 7.66 -5.66
C LEU A 193 -12.25 7.32 -6.90
N LYS A 194 -11.82 7.80 -8.05
CA LYS A 194 -12.37 7.38 -9.35
C LYS A 194 -11.41 6.40 -9.99
N ILE A 195 -11.93 5.33 -10.54
CA ILE A 195 -11.15 4.33 -11.27
C ILE A 195 -11.73 4.19 -12.67
N SER A 196 -10.87 4.30 -13.67
CA SER A 196 -11.16 3.93 -15.05
C SER A 196 -10.07 2.99 -15.56
N PHE A 197 -10.38 2.27 -16.64
CA PHE A 197 -9.44 1.37 -17.30
C PHE A 197 -9.65 1.36 -18.80
N GLU A 198 -8.64 0.93 -19.53
CA GLU A 198 -8.70 0.75 -20.98
C GLU A 198 -8.54 -0.72 -21.34
N GLU A 199 -9.27 -1.17 -22.37
CA GLU A 199 -9.12 -2.51 -22.95
C GLU A 199 -8.45 -2.41 -24.33
N THR A 200 -7.47 -3.27 -24.58
CA THR A 200 -6.76 -3.40 -25.85
C THR A 200 -6.71 -4.88 -26.24
N ASP A 201 -6.88 -5.17 -27.53
CA ASP A 201 -6.65 -6.53 -28.01
C ASP A 201 -5.14 -6.83 -28.07
N MET A 202 -4.66 -7.64 -27.13
CA MET A 202 -3.25 -8.01 -27.02
C MET A 202 -2.97 -9.44 -27.50
N THR A 203 -3.90 -10.06 -28.22
CA THR A 203 -3.77 -11.45 -28.70
C THR A 203 -2.62 -11.63 -29.68
N ALA A 204 -2.26 -10.61 -30.45
CA ALA A 204 -1.04 -10.62 -31.28
C ALA A 204 0.25 -10.84 -30.47
N SER A 205 0.26 -10.42 -29.20
CA SER A 205 1.36 -10.64 -28.24
C SER A 205 1.17 -11.91 -27.41
N ARG A 206 0.25 -12.80 -27.81
CA ARG A 206 -0.15 -14.02 -27.11
C ARG A 206 -0.79 -13.78 -25.73
N VAL A 207 -1.34 -12.59 -25.51
CA VAL A 207 -2.03 -12.21 -24.26
C VAL A 207 -3.53 -12.34 -24.46
N ARG A 208 -4.21 -13.10 -23.60
CA ARG A 208 -5.67 -13.34 -23.72
C ARG A 208 -6.54 -12.34 -22.94
N THR A 209 -5.96 -11.65 -21.97
CA THR A 209 -6.60 -10.57 -21.19
C THR A 209 -6.56 -9.27 -21.98
N ARG A 210 -7.45 -8.32 -21.68
CA ARG A 210 -7.64 -7.10 -22.48
C ARG A 210 -7.31 -5.81 -21.73
N ILE A 211 -7.41 -5.77 -20.41
CA ILE A 211 -7.14 -4.56 -19.62
C ILE A 211 -5.66 -4.20 -19.75
N SER A 212 -5.40 -3.06 -20.39
CA SER A 212 -4.04 -2.58 -20.71
C SER A 212 -3.61 -1.40 -19.84
N SER A 213 -4.56 -0.69 -19.21
CA SER A 213 -4.23 0.39 -18.29
C SER A 213 -5.32 0.62 -17.25
N PHE A 214 -4.92 1.18 -16.11
CA PHE A 214 -5.82 1.78 -15.13
C PHE A 214 -5.43 3.24 -14.88
N VAL A 215 -6.42 4.09 -14.62
CA VAL A 215 -6.23 5.43 -14.08
C VAL A 215 -7.03 5.54 -12.80
N ILE A 216 -6.35 5.86 -11.70
CA ILE A 216 -6.99 6.21 -10.43
C ILE A 216 -6.89 7.72 -10.26
N THR A 217 -7.99 8.40 -10.01
CA THR A 217 -8.01 9.84 -9.66
C THR A 217 -8.37 9.99 -8.20
N ASP A 218 -7.53 10.68 -7.44
CA ASP A 218 -7.79 10.93 -6.02
C ASP A 218 -8.72 12.12 -5.76
N GLU A 219 -9.09 12.33 -4.49
CA GLU A 219 -9.97 13.40 -4.04
C GLU A 219 -9.33 14.81 -4.12
N GLN A 220 -8.08 14.91 -4.55
CA GLN A 220 -7.34 16.13 -4.88
C GLN A 220 -7.24 16.33 -6.41
N GLY A 221 -7.85 15.45 -7.20
CA GLY A 221 -7.82 15.51 -8.66
C GLY A 221 -6.49 15.10 -9.30
N ILE A 222 -5.61 14.41 -8.56
CA ILE A 222 -4.36 13.89 -9.08
C ILE A 222 -4.61 12.51 -9.71
N GLU A 223 -4.07 12.31 -10.91
CA GLU A 223 -4.20 11.08 -11.69
C GLU A 223 -2.97 10.19 -11.52
N TYR A 224 -3.21 8.91 -11.26
CA TYR A 224 -2.21 7.85 -11.12
C TYR A 224 -2.46 6.84 -12.25
N THR A 225 -1.56 6.78 -13.24
CA THR A 225 -1.68 5.88 -14.40
C THR A 225 -0.85 4.62 -14.19
N PHE A 226 -1.48 3.46 -14.35
CA PHE A 226 -0.85 2.14 -14.28
C PHE A 226 -0.95 1.45 -15.64
N ASN A 227 0.15 1.38 -16.39
CA ASN A 227 0.16 0.78 -17.73
C ASN A 227 1.47 0.03 -18.07
N GLU A 228 2.34 -0.16 -17.07
CA GLU A 228 3.50 -1.05 -17.20
C GLU A 228 3.08 -2.45 -16.77
N LEU A 229 3.02 -3.40 -17.72
CA LEU A 229 2.35 -4.69 -17.53
C LEU A 229 3.29 -5.80 -17.06
N GLU A 230 2.85 -6.58 -16.07
CA GLU A 230 3.41 -7.91 -15.77
C GLU A 230 2.57 -8.99 -16.46
N PHE A 231 3.25 -9.94 -17.08
CA PHE A 231 2.61 -11.10 -17.70
C PHE A 231 2.94 -12.36 -16.92
N THR A 232 1.93 -13.21 -16.72
CA THR A 232 2.09 -14.59 -16.24
C THR A 232 1.72 -15.56 -17.35
N GLU A 233 2.54 -16.59 -17.57
CA GLU A 233 2.22 -17.66 -18.53
C GLU A 233 1.38 -18.76 -17.89
N LEU A 234 0.34 -19.16 -18.61
CA LEU A 234 -0.44 -20.35 -18.33
C LEU A 234 0.33 -21.57 -18.80
N LEU A 235 0.34 -22.62 -17.96
CA LEU A 235 1.10 -23.84 -18.17
C LEU A 235 0.19 -25.06 -18.28
N LYS A 236 0.59 -26.03 -19.10
CA LYS A 236 0.00 -27.37 -19.14
C LYS A 236 0.76 -28.30 -18.20
N TYR A 237 0.07 -29.17 -17.49
CA TYR A 237 0.73 -30.11 -16.58
C TYR A 237 0.82 -31.49 -17.21
N LYS A 238 1.99 -32.12 -17.18
CA LYS A 238 2.21 -33.45 -17.73
C LYS A 238 2.90 -34.37 -16.73
N PRO A 239 2.61 -35.68 -16.76
CA PRO A 239 3.33 -36.64 -15.94
C PRO A 239 4.81 -36.67 -16.37
N THR A 240 5.71 -36.69 -15.41
CA THR A 240 7.16 -36.70 -15.64
C THR A 240 7.77 -38.08 -15.48
N THR A 241 8.97 -38.29 -16.03
CA THR A 241 9.82 -39.44 -15.71
C THR A 241 10.36 -39.42 -14.29
N ASP A 242 10.32 -38.26 -13.60
CA ASP A 242 10.75 -38.06 -12.21
C ASP A 242 9.80 -38.69 -11.17
N ALA A 243 8.97 -39.65 -11.57
CA ALA A 243 8.12 -40.39 -10.65
C ALA A 243 9.01 -41.03 -9.57
N THR A 244 8.75 -40.70 -8.30
CA THR A 244 9.27 -41.53 -7.22
C THR A 244 8.61 -42.91 -7.36
N THR A 245 9.17 -43.95 -6.74
CA THR A 245 8.55 -45.30 -6.74
C THR A 245 7.12 -45.31 -6.16
N SER A 246 6.62 -44.19 -5.63
CA SER A 246 5.37 -44.04 -4.91
C SER A 246 4.42 -42.95 -5.43
N PHE A 247 4.86 -41.95 -6.21
CA PHE A 247 3.99 -40.84 -6.67
C PHE A 247 4.07 -40.60 -8.17
N LYS A 248 2.91 -40.41 -8.81
CA LYS A 248 2.84 -39.84 -10.17
C LYS A 248 3.04 -38.33 -10.08
N VAL A 249 4.19 -37.85 -10.56
CA VAL A 249 4.58 -36.44 -10.49
C VAL A 249 4.18 -35.72 -11.78
N TYR A 250 3.49 -34.59 -11.65
CA TYR A 250 3.11 -33.70 -12.74
C TYR A 250 3.86 -32.38 -12.65
N LYS A 251 4.44 -31.92 -13.76
CA LYS A 251 5.13 -30.62 -13.84
C LYS A 251 4.51 -29.74 -14.92
N GLY A 252 4.54 -28.42 -14.67
CA GLY A 252 4.09 -27.40 -15.61
C GLY A 252 5.08 -27.22 -16.78
N GLU A 253 4.56 -27.29 -18.00
CA GLU A 253 5.26 -27.01 -19.24
C GLU A 253 4.56 -25.90 -20.02
N ALA A 254 5.33 -25.14 -20.79
CA ALA A 254 4.77 -24.15 -21.71
C ALA A 254 3.97 -24.85 -22.82
N PHE A 255 2.96 -24.16 -23.33
CA PHE A 255 2.26 -24.59 -24.52
C PHE A 255 3.18 -24.47 -25.74
N THR A 256 3.26 -25.54 -26.54
CA THR A 256 4.21 -25.68 -27.66
C THR A 256 3.67 -25.13 -28.99
N PHE A 257 2.36 -24.88 -29.11
CA PHE A 257 1.77 -24.32 -30.32
C PHE A 257 1.76 -22.78 -30.27
N TYR A 258 2.30 -22.14 -31.33
CA TYR A 258 2.45 -20.69 -31.43
C TYR A 258 1.12 -19.91 -31.48
N GLN A 259 0.00 -20.56 -31.81
CA GLN A 259 -1.33 -19.93 -31.93
C GLN A 259 -2.05 -19.78 -30.59
N ILE A 260 -1.45 -20.22 -29.48
CA ILE A 260 -2.08 -20.17 -28.16
C ILE A 260 -1.69 -18.87 -27.46
N ASN A 261 -2.70 -18.07 -27.12
CA ASN A 261 -2.58 -16.92 -26.23
C ASN A 261 -2.35 -17.41 -24.81
N ASN A 262 -1.12 -17.74 -24.42
CA ASN A 262 -0.80 -18.35 -23.14
C ASN A 262 -0.44 -17.33 -22.04
N LYS A 263 -0.52 -16.03 -22.31
CA LYS A 263 -0.17 -14.99 -21.33
C LYS A 263 -1.42 -14.29 -20.78
N ILE A 264 -1.37 -13.95 -19.50
CA ILE A 264 -2.37 -13.13 -18.82
C ILE A 264 -1.67 -11.95 -18.14
N VAL A 265 -2.31 -10.80 -18.11
CA VAL A 265 -1.83 -9.66 -17.31
C VAL A 265 -2.22 -9.88 -15.85
N THR A 266 -1.24 -9.82 -14.95
CA THR A 266 -1.45 -10.03 -13.51
C THR A 266 -1.18 -8.79 -12.67
N LYS A 267 -0.36 -7.86 -13.16
CA LYS A 267 -0.08 -6.58 -12.50
C LYS A 267 0.05 -5.43 -13.49
N TRP A 268 -0.34 -4.24 -13.01
CA TRP A 268 -0.13 -2.96 -13.68
C TRP A 268 0.67 -2.06 -12.74
N TYR A 269 1.90 -1.73 -13.12
CA TYR A 269 2.75 -0.83 -12.33
C TYR A 269 2.48 0.62 -12.69
N LEU A 270 2.57 1.49 -11.68
CA LEU A 270 2.42 2.93 -11.79
C LEU A 270 3.52 3.47 -12.72
N SER A 271 3.14 4.08 -13.84
CA SER A 271 4.07 4.71 -14.77
C SER A 271 4.12 6.22 -14.62
N LYS A 272 3.06 6.82 -14.07
CA LYS A 272 2.87 8.26 -14.08
C LYS A 272 1.97 8.75 -12.95
N ILE A 273 2.38 9.81 -12.28
CA ILE A 273 1.52 10.66 -11.45
C ILE A 273 1.40 12.00 -12.16
N ARG A 274 0.19 12.46 -12.43
CA ARG A 274 -0.06 13.70 -13.18
C ARG A 274 -1.06 14.57 -12.46
N ASN A 275 -0.79 15.86 -12.43
CA ASN A 275 -1.83 16.85 -12.20
C ASN A 275 -2.42 17.24 -13.57
N PRO A 276 -3.66 16.82 -13.90
CA PRO A 276 -4.26 17.04 -15.22
C PRO A 276 -4.53 18.52 -15.50
N LEU A 277 -4.52 19.37 -14.48
CA LEU A 277 -4.74 20.79 -14.62
C LEU A 277 -3.50 21.46 -15.21
N ASN A 278 -2.37 21.43 -14.50
CA ASN A 278 -1.13 22.11 -14.90
C ASN A 278 -0.15 21.25 -15.73
N ASN A 279 -0.51 20.00 -16.03
CA ASN A 279 0.32 19.04 -16.76
C ASN A 279 1.67 18.70 -16.11
N ALA A 280 1.87 19.02 -14.83
CA ALA A 280 3.03 18.52 -14.10
C ALA A 280 2.95 16.99 -13.99
N VAL A 281 4.11 16.34 -14.09
CA VAL A 281 4.21 14.88 -14.15
C VAL A 281 5.40 14.38 -13.33
N ILE A 282 5.17 13.30 -12.57
CA ILE A 282 6.21 12.39 -12.08
C ILE A 282 6.13 11.12 -12.92
N THR A 283 7.26 10.66 -13.47
CA THR A 283 7.33 9.47 -14.34
C THR A 283 8.14 8.35 -13.68
N PHE A 284 7.66 7.12 -13.80
CA PHE A 284 8.28 5.91 -13.29
C PHE A 284 8.71 5.05 -14.47
N ARG A 285 9.97 4.62 -14.51
CA ARG A 285 10.52 3.77 -15.56
C ARG A 285 10.99 2.46 -14.97
N TYR A 286 10.77 1.38 -15.70
CA TYR A 286 11.08 0.03 -15.26
C TYR A 286 12.02 -0.68 -16.24
N ASP A 287 12.77 -1.65 -15.73
CA ASP A 287 13.46 -2.66 -16.51
C ASP A 287 12.66 -3.97 -16.47
N ASP A 288 12.62 -4.67 -17.60
CA ASP A 288 11.98 -5.98 -17.73
C ASP A 288 12.90 -7.09 -17.20
N TYR A 289 12.29 -8.11 -16.61
CA TYR A 289 12.97 -9.37 -16.30
C TYR A 289 11.99 -10.53 -16.36
N SER A 290 12.51 -11.76 -16.36
CA SER A 290 11.69 -12.96 -16.37
C SER A 290 12.03 -13.88 -15.22
N LEU A 291 11.00 -14.49 -14.65
CA LEU A 291 11.11 -15.54 -13.66
C LEU A 291 10.57 -16.84 -14.26
N ASN A 292 11.25 -17.94 -13.97
CA ASN A 292 10.82 -19.29 -14.34
C ASN A 292 11.14 -20.21 -13.16
N VAL A 293 10.17 -20.32 -12.25
CA VAL A 293 10.39 -20.86 -10.91
C VAL A 293 9.46 -22.03 -10.67
N VAL A 294 10.04 -23.16 -10.24
CA VAL A 294 9.28 -24.30 -9.71
C VAL A 294 9.00 -24.02 -8.24
N GLY A 295 7.72 -23.82 -7.92
CA GLY A 295 7.17 -23.62 -6.59
C GLY A 295 6.89 -24.94 -5.83
N PRO A 296 6.02 -24.89 -4.80
CA PRO A 296 5.76 -26.05 -3.95
C PRO A 296 4.99 -27.16 -4.63
N TYR A 297 5.25 -28.39 -4.17
CA TYR A 297 4.51 -29.56 -4.55
C TYR A 297 3.20 -29.64 -3.76
N ALA A 298 2.08 -29.73 -4.46
CA ALA A 298 0.81 -30.16 -3.88
C ALA A 298 0.69 -31.67 -4.08
N ALA A 299 0.67 -32.44 -3.01
CA ALA A 299 0.57 -33.89 -3.05
C ALA A 299 -0.68 -34.40 -2.34
N SER A 300 -1.28 -35.42 -2.94
CA SER A 300 -2.42 -36.12 -2.39
C SER A 300 -2.20 -37.63 -2.42
N GLN A 301 -2.63 -38.28 -1.35
CA GLN A 301 -2.77 -39.72 -1.28
C GLN A 301 -4.22 -40.02 -0.99
N GLN A 302 -4.87 -40.82 -1.83
CA GLN A 302 -6.22 -41.26 -1.59
C GLN A 302 -6.23 -42.77 -1.42
N SER A 303 -6.84 -43.24 -0.33
CA SER A 303 -6.95 -44.65 0.02
C SER A 303 -8.43 -45.04 0.08
N VAL A 304 -8.77 -46.16 -0.55
CA VAL A 304 -10.13 -46.73 -0.56
C VAL A 304 -10.06 -48.11 0.07
N SER A 305 -10.89 -48.34 1.09
CA SER A 305 -10.98 -49.62 1.79
C SER A 305 -12.24 -50.36 1.35
N THR A 306 -12.07 -51.49 0.67
CA THR A 306 -13.17 -52.40 0.28
C THR A 306 -13.03 -53.74 1.03
N ASN A 307 -14.04 -54.60 0.89
CA ASN A 307 -13.99 -55.97 1.46
C ASN A 307 -12.83 -56.82 0.90
N ASP A 308 -12.24 -56.43 -0.25
CA ASP A 308 -11.16 -57.14 -0.93
C ASP A 308 -9.75 -56.55 -0.64
N GLY A 309 -9.66 -55.50 0.19
CA GLY A 309 -8.41 -54.85 0.60
C GLY A 309 -8.37 -53.32 0.40
N THR A 310 -7.24 -52.69 0.76
CA THR A 310 -7.03 -51.24 0.61
C THR A 310 -6.28 -50.92 -0.67
N ARG A 311 -6.82 -50.01 -1.48
CA ARG A 311 -6.17 -49.46 -2.68
C ARG A 311 -5.72 -48.03 -2.44
N THR A 312 -4.58 -47.63 -3.00
CA THR A 312 -4.03 -46.28 -2.79
C THR A 312 -3.56 -45.66 -4.10
N SER A 313 -4.01 -44.43 -4.38
CA SER A 313 -3.53 -43.58 -5.46
C SER A 313 -2.74 -42.40 -4.90
N ARG A 314 -1.66 -42.00 -5.57
CA ARG A 314 -0.70 -40.98 -5.11
C ARG A 314 -0.30 -40.07 -6.26
N THR A 315 -0.58 -38.78 -6.12
CA THR A 315 -0.30 -37.75 -7.12
C THR A 315 0.42 -36.58 -6.49
N ALA A 316 1.41 -36.02 -7.18
CA ALA A 316 2.09 -34.80 -6.80
C ALA A 316 2.15 -33.83 -7.97
N ILE A 317 1.84 -32.56 -7.73
CA ILE A 317 1.81 -31.50 -8.75
C ILE A 317 2.82 -30.43 -8.35
N ALA A 318 3.86 -30.23 -9.15
CA ALA A 318 4.85 -29.18 -8.93
C ALA A 318 4.32 -27.85 -9.45
N ARG A 319 3.88 -26.95 -8.57
CA ARG A 319 3.43 -25.61 -9.00
C ARG A 319 4.58 -24.92 -9.72
N LYS A 320 4.31 -24.27 -10.85
CA LYS A 320 5.34 -23.53 -11.60
C LYS A 320 4.80 -22.18 -12.01
N ILE A 321 5.64 -21.16 -11.90
CA ILE A 321 5.33 -19.78 -12.25
C ILE A 321 6.33 -19.34 -13.30
N VAL A 322 5.83 -18.86 -14.43
CA VAL A 322 6.63 -18.21 -15.47
C VAL A 322 6.07 -16.81 -15.65
N THR A 323 6.88 -15.79 -15.37
CA THR A 323 6.44 -14.39 -15.44
C THR A 323 7.44 -13.53 -16.19
N ALA A 324 6.94 -12.50 -16.86
CA ALA A 324 7.70 -11.34 -17.33
C ALA A 324 7.27 -10.15 -16.47
N SER A 325 8.16 -9.71 -15.57
CA SER A 325 7.88 -8.73 -14.51
C SER A 325 8.75 -7.48 -14.65
N LYS A 326 8.53 -6.50 -13.78
CA LYS A 326 9.08 -5.15 -13.84
C LYS A 326 9.88 -4.82 -12.58
N ARG A 327 11.04 -4.19 -12.75
CA ARG A 327 11.82 -3.57 -11.66
C ARG A 327 11.95 -2.08 -11.86
N LEU A 328 11.67 -1.30 -10.83
CA LEU A 328 11.74 0.15 -10.91
C LEU A 328 13.19 0.59 -11.13
N ARG A 329 13.47 1.34 -12.20
CA ARG A 329 14.80 1.83 -12.57
C ARG A 329 14.99 3.31 -12.24
N LEU A 330 13.98 4.13 -12.50
CA LEU A 330 14.09 5.58 -12.41
C LEU A 330 12.74 6.22 -12.06
N ILE A 331 12.77 7.18 -11.14
CA ILE A 331 11.68 8.13 -10.91
C ILE A 331 12.16 9.51 -11.36
N GLU A 332 11.43 10.15 -12.26
CA GLU A 332 11.71 11.50 -12.76
C GLU A 332 10.63 12.45 -12.24
N MET A 333 11.05 13.57 -11.65
CA MET A 333 10.16 14.56 -11.03
C MET A 333 10.37 15.93 -11.68
N PRO A 334 9.39 16.85 -11.55
CA PRO A 334 9.55 18.21 -12.02
C PRO A 334 10.82 18.88 -11.48
N GLY A 335 11.42 19.71 -12.33
CA GLY A 335 12.62 20.47 -11.97
C GLY A 335 13.92 19.67 -11.94
N ASN A 336 14.09 18.71 -12.85
CA ASN A 336 15.32 17.92 -13.05
C ASN A 336 15.79 17.13 -11.82
N LYS A 337 14.85 16.82 -10.91
CA LYS A 337 15.07 15.89 -9.80
C LYS A 337 14.80 14.47 -10.30
N LYS A 338 15.67 13.54 -9.97
CA LYS A 338 15.47 12.12 -10.30
C LYS A 338 16.02 11.19 -9.23
N VAL A 339 15.41 10.03 -9.06
CA VAL A 339 15.90 8.96 -8.18
C VAL A 339 16.17 7.71 -9.02
N GLY A 340 17.42 7.28 -9.08
CA GLY A 340 17.84 6.08 -9.78
C GLY A 340 17.94 4.87 -8.85
N PHE A 341 17.53 3.71 -9.34
CA PHE A 341 17.55 2.42 -8.65
C PHE A 341 18.48 1.49 -9.41
N ASN A 342 19.63 1.17 -8.81
CA ASN A 342 20.64 0.34 -9.44
C ASN A 342 20.60 -1.06 -8.85
N TYR A 343 20.43 -2.09 -9.68
CA TYR A 343 20.43 -3.49 -9.26
C TYR A 343 21.81 -4.14 -9.36
N ARG A 344 22.04 -5.22 -8.61
CA ARG A 344 23.25 -6.04 -8.75
C ARG A 344 23.31 -6.70 -10.13
N GLN A 345 24.52 -7.04 -10.58
CA GLN A 345 24.71 -7.71 -11.87
C GLN A 345 24.39 -9.20 -11.82
N GLU A 346 24.69 -9.83 -10.69
CA GLU A 346 24.44 -11.26 -10.46
C GLU A 346 22.97 -11.54 -10.13
N ASP A 347 22.48 -12.68 -10.60
CA ASP A 347 21.19 -13.23 -10.22
C ASP A 347 21.20 -13.71 -8.76
N ARG A 348 20.03 -13.66 -8.14
CA ARG A 348 19.79 -14.19 -6.81
C ARG A 348 19.87 -15.72 -6.83
N VAL A 349 20.60 -16.29 -5.88
CA VAL A 349 20.71 -17.74 -5.68
C VAL A 349 19.37 -18.37 -5.27
N ASP A 350 18.63 -17.68 -4.38
CA ASP A 350 17.33 -18.13 -3.87
C ASP A 350 16.17 -17.91 -4.86
N LEU A 351 16.37 -17.05 -5.87
CA LEU A 351 15.39 -16.74 -6.91
C LEU A 351 16.09 -16.43 -8.24
N PRO A 352 16.56 -17.45 -8.99
CA PRO A 352 17.23 -17.25 -10.28
C PRO A 352 16.37 -16.44 -11.26
N GLY A 353 17.00 -15.54 -12.03
CA GLY A 353 16.32 -14.53 -12.85
C GLY A 353 15.94 -13.25 -12.10
N ASP A 354 15.96 -13.26 -10.75
CA ASP A 354 15.81 -12.05 -9.94
C ASP A 354 17.14 -11.38 -9.54
N LYS A 355 17.14 -10.05 -9.30
CA LYS A 355 18.33 -9.28 -8.89
C LYS A 355 18.03 -8.44 -7.66
N ALA A 356 18.94 -8.45 -6.68
CA ALA A 356 18.82 -7.60 -5.49
C ALA A 356 19.14 -6.13 -5.81
N LEU A 357 18.49 -5.19 -5.12
CA LEU A 357 18.71 -3.75 -5.30
C LEU A 357 20.06 -3.35 -4.70
N ASN A 358 21.00 -2.85 -5.48
CA ASN A 358 22.33 -2.48 -5.00
C ASN A 358 22.36 -1.09 -4.35
N SER A 359 21.76 -0.08 -4.98
CA SER A 359 21.75 1.29 -4.46
C SER A 359 20.58 2.12 -4.97
N ILE A 360 20.24 3.14 -4.21
CA ILE A 360 19.33 4.22 -4.60
C ILE A 360 20.12 5.52 -4.62
N ILE A 361 20.07 6.29 -5.71
CA ILE A 361 20.82 7.54 -5.85
C ILE A 361 19.88 8.68 -6.23
N VAL A 362 19.95 9.78 -5.49
CA VAL A 362 19.16 11.00 -5.71
C VAL A 362 20.01 12.01 -6.46
N TYR A 363 19.46 12.56 -7.54
CA TYR A 363 20.13 13.55 -8.39
C TYR A 363 19.30 14.83 -8.54
N HIS A 364 20.01 15.93 -8.79
CA HIS A 364 19.47 17.20 -9.27
C HIS A 364 20.37 17.72 -10.39
N ASP A 365 19.81 18.07 -11.55
CA ASP A 365 20.56 18.51 -12.73
C ASP A 365 21.72 17.56 -13.09
N ASN A 366 21.46 16.25 -13.02
CA ASN A 366 22.43 15.16 -13.23
C ASN A 366 23.59 15.07 -12.23
N THR A 367 23.63 15.94 -11.22
CA THR A 367 24.59 15.86 -10.12
C THR A 367 24.01 15.01 -9.00
N GLN A 368 24.78 14.03 -8.51
CA GLN A 368 24.40 13.24 -7.33
C GLN A 368 24.36 14.16 -6.10
N LEU A 369 23.26 14.11 -5.35
CA LEU A 369 23.14 14.80 -4.07
C LEU A 369 23.52 13.86 -2.92
N TYR A 370 22.90 12.68 -2.88
CA TYR A 370 23.14 11.62 -1.90
C TYR A 370 22.54 10.30 -2.40
N GLY A 371 22.77 9.21 -1.68
CA GLY A 371 22.20 7.91 -1.97
C GLY A 371 22.24 6.95 -0.79
N TYR A 372 21.81 5.71 -1.04
CA TYR A 372 21.80 4.62 -0.09
C TYR A 372 22.38 3.36 -0.74
N GLN A 373 23.35 2.73 -0.07
CA GLN A 373 23.94 1.46 -0.44
C GLN A 373 23.31 0.35 0.40
N PHE A 374 22.95 -0.75 -0.26
CA PHE A 374 22.41 -1.94 0.39
C PHE A 374 23.48 -3.04 0.42
N GLU A 375 23.63 -3.69 1.58
CA GLU A 375 24.52 -4.83 1.76
C GLU A 375 23.71 -6.09 2.06
N TYR A 376 24.00 -7.19 1.37
CA TYR A 376 23.26 -8.45 1.49
C TYR A 376 24.14 -9.64 1.88
N GLY A 377 23.47 -10.68 2.37
CA GLY A 377 24.00 -12.02 2.46
C GLY A 377 22.90 -13.06 2.25
N TYR A 378 23.27 -14.33 2.35
CA TYR A 378 22.34 -15.45 2.33
C TYR A 378 22.30 -16.11 3.71
N MET A 379 21.11 -16.21 4.29
CA MET A 379 20.90 -17.07 5.46
C MET A 379 21.16 -18.51 5.05
N TYR A 380 22.10 -19.18 5.73
CA TYR A 380 22.46 -20.56 5.43
C TYR A 380 23.06 -21.21 6.66
N ARG A 381 22.38 -22.25 7.17
CA ARG A 381 22.73 -22.88 8.46
C ARG A 381 22.72 -21.82 9.57
N LYS A 382 23.62 -21.95 10.55
CA LYS A 382 23.78 -21.03 11.68
C LYS A 382 24.49 -19.70 11.33
N SER A 383 24.56 -19.31 10.06
CA SER A 383 25.33 -18.14 9.63
C SER A 383 24.70 -17.41 8.45
N ILE A 384 25.13 -16.16 8.23
CA ILE A 384 24.86 -15.42 6.98
C ILE A 384 26.12 -15.46 6.13
N VAL A 385 26.06 -16.13 4.99
CA VAL A 385 27.18 -16.23 4.04
C VAL A 385 27.15 -15.09 3.03
N SER A 386 28.30 -14.76 2.43
CA SER A 386 28.40 -13.73 1.40
C SER A 386 27.56 -14.08 0.16
N THR A 387 27.15 -13.07 -0.61
CA THR A 387 26.41 -13.26 -1.87
C THR A 387 27.15 -14.09 -2.92
N ASN A 388 28.49 -14.17 -2.83
CA ASN A 388 29.33 -14.89 -3.80
C ASN A 388 29.76 -16.27 -3.26
N TYR A 389 29.07 -16.79 -2.23
CA TYR A 389 29.39 -18.08 -1.63
C TYR A 389 29.15 -19.23 -2.63
N ALA A 390 30.13 -20.11 -2.77
CA ALA A 390 30.01 -21.31 -3.61
C ALA A 390 29.32 -22.43 -2.82
N PHE A 391 28.04 -22.70 -3.14
CA PHE A 391 27.28 -23.76 -2.50
C PHE A 391 27.78 -25.15 -2.92
N PRO A 392 27.96 -26.10 -1.99
CA PRO A 392 28.52 -27.42 -2.32
C PRO A 392 27.67 -28.27 -3.28
N SER A 393 26.36 -28.02 -3.37
CA SER A 393 25.45 -28.68 -4.32
C SER A 393 24.23 -27.83 -4.70
N GLU A 394 23.57 -28.16 -5.82
CA GLU A 394 22.32 -27.48 -6.23
C GLU A 394 21.20 -27.64 -5.19
N ASN A 395 21.10 -28.79 -4.52
CA ASN A 395 20.08 -29.02 -3.49
C ASN A 395 20.24 -28.08 -2.30
N GLU A 396 21.47 -27.64 -1.98
CA GLU A 396 21.71 -26.74 -0.86
C GLU A 396 21.20 -25.31 -1.12
N LYS A 397 21.07 -24.91 -2.39
CA LYS A 397 20.47 -23.61 -2.75
C LYS A 397 19.00 -23.51 -2.35
N ARG A 398 18.32 -24.64 -2.12
CA ARG A 398 16.94 -24.67 -1.60
C ARG A 398 16.84 -24.12 -0.18
N TYR A 399 17.92 -24.10 0.59
CA TYR A 399 17.93 -23.71 2.00
C TYR A 399 18.34 -22.26 2.23
N VAL A 400 18.59 -21.48 1.17
CA VAL A 400 19.04 -20.10 1.31
C VAL A 400 17.90 -19.10 1.17
N ARG A 401 18.05 -17.95 1.81
CA ARG A 401 17.19 -16.76 1.64
C ARG A 401 18.05 -15.51 1.63
N LEU A 402 17.81 -14.62 0.68
CA LEU A 402 18.46 -13.31 0.66
C LEU A 402 18.04 -12.52 1.91
N CYS A 403 19.01 -11.93 2.61
CA CYS A 403 18.76 -11.06 3.76
C CYS A 403 19.56 -9.76 3.66
N LEU A 404 18.98 -8.66 4.15
CA LEU A 404 19.65 -7.36 4.19
C LEU A 404 20.53 -7.31 5.44
N LYS A 405 21.84 -7.13 5.27
CA LYS A 405 22.81 -7.01 6.36
C LYS A 405 23.03 -5.59 6.80
N GLY A 406 22.91 -4.63 5.88
CA GLY A 406 23.10 -3.24 6.21
C GLY A 406 22.58 -2.25 5.17
N LEU A 407 22.30 -1.04 5.66
CA LEU A 407 21.86 0.10 4.87
C LEU A 407 22.76 1.29 5.21
N GLN A 408 23.45 1.82 4.20
CA GLN A 408 24.45 2.87 4.39
C GLN A 408 24.13 4.11 3.57
N LYS A 409 24.14 5.29 4.21
CA LYS A 409 23.93 6.56 3.49
C LYS A 409 25.23 7.03 2.85
N ILE A 410 25.16 7.37 1.57
CA ILE A 410 26.27 7.85 0.74
C ILE A 410 26.04 9.33 0.41
N GLY A 411 27.06 10.16 0.56
CA GLY A 411 27.04 11.59 0.22
C GLY A 411 27.69 11.87 -1.13
N THR A 412 28.02 13.13 -1.37
CA THR A 412 28.85 13.55 -2.50
C THR A 412 30.33 13.16 -2.26
N GLY A 413 31.07 12.88 -3.34
CA GLY A 413 32.51 12.54 -3.25
C GLY A 413 32.84 11.20 -2.61
N ALA A 414 31.94 10.21 -2.66
CA ALA A 414 32.09 8.87 -2.07
C ALA A 414 32.23 8.82 -0.54
N LEU A 415 31.89 9.90 0.17
CA LEU A 415 31.80 9.89 1.63
C LEU A 415 30.61 9.06 2.09
N MET A 416 30.81 8.25 3.14
CA MET A 416 29.82 7.30 3.65
C MET A 416 29.64 7.48 5.15
N LEU A 417 28.40 7.51 5.61
CA LEU A 417 28.10 7.44 7.04
C LEU A 417 28.19 5.98 7.52
N PRO A 418 28.40 5.69 8.81
CA PRO A 418 28.28 4.33 9.33
C PRO A 418 26.90 3.72 8.96
N PRO A 419 26.85 2.41 8.68
CA PRO A 419 25.62 1.76 8.26
C PRO A 419 24.69 1.48 9.44
N HIS A 420 23.39 1.38 9.16
CA HIS A 420 22.52 0.55 9.97
C HIS A 420 22.87 -0.91 9.69
N LEU A 421 23.00 -1.74 10.72
CA LEU A 421 23.27 -3.17 10.58
C LEU A 421 22.07 -3.97 11.08
N PHE A 422 21.77 -5.06 10.38
CA PHE A 422 20.63 -5.92 10.68
C PHE A 422 21.10 -7.35 10.91
N SER A 423 20.62 -7.96 11.99
CA SER A 423 20.83 -9.37 12.28
C SER A 423 19.51 -10.10 12.43
N TYR A 424 19.54 -11.41 12.27
CA TYR A 424 18.34 -12.25 12.21
C TYR A 424 18.47 -13.46 13.13
N HIS A 425 17.32 -14.03 13.49
CA HIS A 425 17.26 -15.33 14.14
C HIS A 425 17.70 -16.41 13.15
N LEU A 426 18.76 -17.13 13.50
CA LEU A 426 19.33 -18.21 12.68
C LEU A 426 19.17 -19.55 13.40
N PRO A 427 19.13 -20.67 12.66
CA PRO A 427 19.13 -22.01 13.23
C PRO A 427 20.28 -22.24 14.23
N THR A 428 20.00 -22.94 15.32
CA THR A 428 20.94 -23.18 16.43
C THR A 428 21.92 -24.35 16.20
N SER A 429 21.74 -25.15 15.15
CA SER A 429 22.63 -26.28 14.85
C SER A 429 23.05 -26.32 13.37
N SER A 430 24.21 -26.93 13.10
CA SER A 430 24.74 -27.16 11.75
C SER A 430 24.11 -28.35 11.00
N ALA A 431 23.17 -29.08 11.62
CA ALA A 431 22.50 -30.22 10.98
C ALA A 431 21.37 -29.77 10.02
N TYR A 432 21.33 -30.38 8.82
CA TYR A 432 20.37 -30.09 7.74
C TYR A 432 18.89 -30.14 8.15
N GLN A 433 18.54 -30.87 9.22
CA GLN A 433 17.17 -31.00 9.71
C GLN A 433 16.63 -29.74 10.40
N LYS A 434 17.43 -28.67 10.52
CA LYS A 434 17.04 -27.40 11.18
C LYS A 434 17.07 -26.17 10.27
N ASP A 435 17.42 -26.33 8.99
CA ASP A 435 17.29 -25.27 7.98
C ASP A 435 15.86 -25.27 7.41
N ILE A 436 15.40 -24.13 6.88
CA ILE A 436 14.06 -24.00 6.28
C ILE A 436 14.15 -24.05 4.74
N PRO A 437 13.94 -25.22 4.11
CA PRO A 437 13.94 -25.31 2.66
C PRO A 437 12.80 -24.49 2.06
N LEU A 438 13.08 -23.79 0.95
CA LEU A 438 12.05 -23.28 0.04
C LEU A 438 11.14 -24.44 -0.38
N PHE A 439 9.84 -24.19 -0.35
CA PHE A 439 8.85 -25.06 -0.98
C PHE A 439 8.81 -26.49 -0.43
N THR A 440 9.15 -26.65 0.85
CA THR A 440 9.01 -27.93 1.53
C THR A 440 7.56 -28.23 1.88
N ILE A 441 7.19 -29.50 1.76
CA ILE A 441 5.89 -29.98 2.23
C ILE A 441 5.83 -30.08 3.76
N PHE A 442 6.97 -29.89 4.44
CA PHE A 442 7.07 -29.80 5.89
C PHE A 442 6.61 -28.44 6.42
N SER A 443 5.39 -28.03 6.10
CA SER A 443 4.80 -26.79 6.63
C SER A 443 3.59 -27.08 7.49
N ASP A 444 3.34 -26.27 8.49
CA ASP A 444 2.06 -26.26 9.20
C ASP A 444 0.95 -25.64 8.34
N HIS A 445 -0.23 -25.44 8.93
CA HIS A 445 -1.38 -24.85 8.24
C HIS A 445 -1.15 -23.41 7.80
N PHE A 446 -0.41 -22.64 8.58
CA PHE A 446 -0.18 -21.22 8.35
C PHE A 446 1.01 -20.98 7.40
N GLY A 447 1.69 -22.06 6.98
CA GLY A 447 2.79 -22.07 6.03
C GLY A 447 4.18 -21.99 6.68
N TYR A 448 4.27 -22.09 8.01
CA TYR A 448 5.54 -22.08 8.74
C TYR A 448 6.16 -23.47 8.73
N PHE A 449 7.49 -23.52 8.73
CA PHE A 449 8.22 -24.79 8.70
C PHE A 449 7.97 -25.62 9.96
N ASN A 450 7.51 -26.86 9.76
CA ASN A 450 7.30 -27.83 10.81
C ASN A 450 8.04 -29.14 10.45
N GLY A 451 9.32 -29.21 10.83
CA GLY A 451 10.25 -30.28 10.50
C GLY A 451 9.99 -31.66 11.11
N ASP A 452 8.90 -31.87 11.86
CA ASP A 452 8.49 -33.20 12.36
C ASP A 452 7.00 -33.46 12.08
N ILE A 453 6.71 -33.90 10.86
CA ILE A 453 5.36 -34.30 10.45
C ILE A 453 5.35 -35.81 10.17
N ALA A 454 4.95 -36.58 11.18
CA ALA A 454 4.73 -38.01 11.03
C ALA A 454 3.83 -38.32 9.82
N GLY A 455 4.29 -39.22 8.95
CA GLY A 455 3.56 -39.64 7.75
C GLY A 455 3.74 -38.75 6.52
N VAL A 456 4.56 -37.70 6.58
CA VAL A 456 4.93 -36.88 5.41
C VAL A 456 6.43 -37.00 5.16
N ASN A 457 6.84 -37.19 3.90
CA ASN A 457 8.26 -37.25 3.53
C ASN A 457 8.48 -36.68 2.11
N GLU A 458 9.66 -36.09 1.88
CA GLU A 458 10.11 -35.62 0.57
C GLU A 458 11.59 -35.99 0.30
N THR A 459 12.01 -35.95 -0.97
CA THR A 459 13.42 -36.08 -1.37
C THR A 459 14.20 -34.77 -1.09
N ALA A 460 15.53 -34.79 -1.24
CA ALA A 460 16.34 -33.57 -1.15
C ALA A 460 15.92 -32.47 -2.14
N ALA A 461 15.33 -32.85 -3.28
CA ALA A 461 14.78 -31.94 -4.29
C ALA A 461 13.35 -31.46 -3.97
N GLY A 462 12.78 -31.85 -2.82
CA GLY A 462 11.43 -31.47 -2.42
C GLY A 462 10.31 -32.30 -3.04
N ILE A 463 10.64 -33.42 -3.68
CA ILE A 463 9.63 -34.29 -4.31
C ILE A 463 8.98 -35.16 -3.24
N PRO A 464 7.65 -35.18 -3.11
CA PRO A 464 6.96 -36.00 -2.12
C PRO A 464 7.22 -37.51 -2.31
N THR A 465 7.49 -38.21 -1.21
CA THR A 465 7.65 -39.67 -1.14
C THR A 465 6.59 -40.33 -0.26
N GLN A 466 5.95 -39.57 0.64
CA GLN A 466 4.86 -40.04 1.50
C GLN A 466 3.93 -38.88 1.90
N VAL A 467 2.61 -39.12 1.90
CA VAL A 467 1.58 -38.21 2.45
C VAL A 467 0.51 -39.05 3.15
N GLY A 468 0.59 -39.15 4.48
CA GLY A 468 -0.34 -39.89 5.34
C GLY A 468 -1.18 -38.98 6.25
N PRO A 469 -1.82 -39.52 7.30
CA PRO A 469 -2.56 -38.72 8.27
C PRO A 469 -1.60 -37.75 8.98
N LYS A 470 -1.68 -36.47 8.60
CA LYS A 470 -0.93 -35.39 9.23
C LYS A 470 -1.41 -35.26 10.68
N THR A 471 -0.64 -35.77 11.64
CA THR A 471 -0.85 -35.41 13.05
C THR A 471 -0.73 -33.89 13.11
N VAL A 472 -1.73 -33.19 13.64
CA VAL A 472 -1.81 -31.72 13.61
C VAL A 472 -0.76 -31.13 14.55
N GLY A 473 0.52 -31.24 14.19
CA GLY A 473 1.63 -30.53 14.80
C GLY A 473 1.69 -29.11 14.24
N TYR A 474 1.74 -28.12 15.11
CA TYR A 474 2.08 -26.74 14.74
C TYR A 474 3.60 -26.55 14.86
N ALA A 475 4.16 -25.60 14.13
CA ALA A 475 5.59 -25.29 14.19
C ALA A 475 5.96 -24.67 15.55
N VAL A 476 6.38 -25.47 16.52
CA VAL A 476 6.73 -25.00 17.89
C VAL A 476 8.24 -24.77 18.07
N GLN A 477 9.10 -25.38 17.25
CA GLN A 477 10.56 -25.39 17.48
C GLN A 477 11.37 -24.38 16.63
N TRP A 478 10.84 -23.88 15.51
CA TRP A 478 11.56 -23.01 14.56
C TRP A 478 10.80 -21.82 13.96
N PRO A 479 9.70 -21.32 14.55
CA PRO A 479 8.88 -20.30 13.90
C PRO A 479 9.53 -18.90 13.89
N ASP A 480 10.58 -18.68 14.69
CA ASP A 480 11.36 -17.43 14.75
C ASP A 480 12.54 -17.39 13.76
N VAL A 481 12.91 -18.52 13.13
CA VAL A 481 14.02 -18.53 12.18
C VAL A 481 13.71 -17.62 10.98
N GLY A 482 14.68 -16.77 10.63
CA GLY A 482 14.60 -15.84 9.51
C GLY A 482 13.95 -14.49 9.82
N VAL A 483 13.41 -14.29 11.03
CA VAL A 483 12.91 -12.96 11.45
C VAL A 483 14.04 -12.07 11.98
N LEU A 484 13.85 -10.75 11.85
CA LEU A 484 14.78 -9.73 12.32
C LEU A 484 15.00 -9.86 13.84
N LYS A 485 16.25 -9.95 14.26
CA LYS A 485 16.66 -10.08 15.67
C LYS A 485 17.07 -8.74 16.26
N GLU A 486 17.90 -7.99 15.54
CA GLU A 486 18.49 -6.76 16.05
C GLU A 486 18.75 -5.76 14.92
N ILE A 487 18.50 -4.50 15.21
CA ILE A 487 18.94 -3.35 14.43
C ILE A 487 20.01 -2.63 15.24
N GLN A 488 21.21 -2.49 14.68
CA GLN A 488 22.25 -1.61 15.20
C GLN A 488 22.24 -0.31 14.39
N PHE A 489 22.17 0.82 15.09
CA PHE A 489 22.14 2.14 14.48
C PHE A 489 23.56 2.68 14.25
N PRO A 490 23.75 3.61 13.30
CA PRO A 490 25.04 4.24 13.01
C PRO A 490 25.74 4.85 14.23
N GLU A 491 24.97 5.25 15.25
CA GLU A 491 25.45 5.86 16.50
C GLU A 491 25.84 4.83 17.57
N GLY A 492 25.79 3.52 17.27
CA GLY A 492 26.18 2.43 18.17
C GLY A 492 25.04 1.83 19.00
N GLY A 493 23.93 2.57 19.16
CA GLY A 493 22.72 2.08 19.83
C GLY A 493 22.10 0.86 19.13
N LYS A 494 21.33 0.08 19.88
CA LYS A 494 20.71 -1.18 19.39
C LYS A 494 19.24 -1.27 19.76
N LEU A 495 18.47 -1.92 18.90
CA LEU A 495 17.13 -2.39 19.17
C LEU A 495 17.07 -3.90 18.92
N THR A 496 16.78 -4.68 19.96
CA THR A 496 16.66 -6.14 19.90
C THR A 496 15.20 -6.55 20.06
N TYR A 497 14.76 -7.54 19.28
CA TYR A 497 13.46 -8.17 19.36
C TYR A 497 13.60 -9.58 19.94
N GLU A 498 12.73 -9.92 20.88
CA GLU A 498 12.53 -11.30 21.34
C GLU A 498 11.14 -11.77 20.94
N TYR A 499 11.01 -13.03 20.55
CA TYR A 499 9.79 -13.59 19.97
C TYR A 499 9.22 -14.71 20.84
N GLU A 500 7.89 -14.86 20.81
CA GLU A 500 7.16 -16.00 21.35
C GLU A 500 6.14 -16.51 20.33
N LEU A 501 5.60 -17.71 20.58
CA LEU A 501 4.58 -18.32 19.72
C LEU A 501 3.23 -17.60 19.79
N ASN A 502 2.50 -17.60 18.67
CA ASN A 502 1.10 -17.20 18.65
C ASN A 502 0.25 -18.19 19.47
N THR A 503 -0.86 -17.71 20.06
CA THR A 503 -1.78 -18.50 20.89
C THR A 503 -3.24 -18.15 20.60
N ASP A 504 -4.15 -19.12 20.61
CA ASP A 504 -5.60 -18.93 20.44
C ASP A 504 -6.37 -19.98 21.24
N GLU A 505 -7.42 -19.57 21.96
CA GLU A 505 -8.21 -20.47 22.82
C GLU A 505 -8.92 -21.60 22.05
N SER A 506 -9.22 -21.36 20.77
CA SER A 506 -9.84 -22.32 19.85
C SER A 506 -8.86 -23.39 19.37
N SER A 507 -7.56 -23.22 19.63
CA SER A 507 -6.56 -24.22 19.29
C SER A 507 -6.72 -25.47 20.16
N SER A 508 -6.69 -26.62 19.50
CA SER A 508 -6.70 -27.95 20.13
C SER A 508 -5.29 -28.44 20.52
N TYR A 509 -4.24 -27.66 20.24
CA TYR A 509 -2.85 -28.05 20.54
C TYR A 509 -2.43 -27.75 21.97
N GLN A 510 -1.29 -28.32 22.39
CA GLN A 510 -0.67 -28.02 23.68
C GLN A 510 -0.46 -26.53 23.85
N GLN A 511 -0.73 -26.02 25.07
CA GLN A 511 -0.58 -24.60 25.44
C GLN A 511 -1.30 -23.61 24.51
N LYS A 512 -2.32 -24.09 23.77
CA LYS A 512 -3.16 -23.25 22.89
C LYS A 512 -2.40 -22.57 21.76
N TYR A 513 -1.28 -23.15 21.30
CA TYR A 513 -0.47 -22.57 20.24
C TYR A 513 -1.22 -22.43 18.91
N ALA A 514 -0.93 -21.35 18.20
CA ALA A 514 -1.29 -21.06 16.82
C ALA A 514 -0.01 -20.87 15.99
N GLY A 515 -0.08 -21.04 14.66
CA GLY A 515 1.12 -20.97 13.83
C GLY A 515 1.78 -19.58 13.83
N GLY A 516 3.11 -19.57 13.76
CA GLY A 516 3.94 -18.36 13.68
C GLY A 516 4.34 -17.77 15.03
N VAL A 517 5.04 -16.65 14.99
CA VAL A 517 5.50 -15.90 16.17
C VAL A 517 4.87 -14.51 16.27
N ARG A 518 5.09 -13.89 17.42
CA ARG A 518 4.88 -12.46 17.72
C ARG A 518 6.03 -11.96 18.58
N VAL A 519 6.22 -10.65 18.63
CA VAL A 519 7.23 -10.02 19.49
C VAL A 519 6.81 -10.13 20.96
N ALA A 520 7.58 -10.84 21.76
CA ALA A 520 7.41 -10.94 23.21
C ALA A 520 7.99 -9.72 23.94
N SER A 521 9.14 -9.22 23.48
CA SER A 521 9.80 -8.07 24.08
C SER A 521 10.62 -7.26 23.07
N THR A 522 10.87 -5.99 23.40
CA THR A 522 11.89 -5.18 22.73
C THR A 522 12.85 -4.61 23.76
N ILE A 523 14.13 -4.56 23.41
CA ILE A 523 15.21 -4.05 24.26
C ILE A 523 15.91 -2.94 23.48
N GLN A 524 15.89 -1.71 24.00
CA GLN A 524 16.62 -0.58 23.42
C GLN A 524 17.84 -0.28 24.28
N TYR A 525 19.01 -0.37 23.66
CA TYR A 525 20.30 -0.05 24.24
C TYR A 525 20.86 1.24 23.60
N ASP A 526 21.36 2.16 24.43
CA ASP A 526 21.84 3.47 23.99
C ASP A 526 23.27 3.46 23.44
N GLY A 527 23.95 2.31 23.45
CA GLY A 527 25.33 2.17 23.00
C GLY A 527 26.38 2.39 24.11
N GLU A 528 25.97 2.77 25.33
CA GLU A 528 26.90 3.07 26.43
C GLU A 528 26.67 2.18 27.65
N ASP A 529 25.45 2.13 28.18
CA ASP A 529 25.17 1.57 29.51
C ASP A 529 23.90 0.71 29.54
N HIS A 530 24.08 -0.61 29.63
CA HIS A 530 22.98 -1.58 29.71
C HIS A 530 22.09 -1.41 30.95
N SER A 531 22.51 -0.67 31.99
CA SER A 531 21.64 -0.38 33.14
C SER A 531 20.51 0.59 32.81
N LYS A 532 20.57 1.25 31.64
CA LYS A 532 19.56 2.19 31.14
C LYS A 532 18.71 1.62 30.01
N ASP A 533 18.84 0.32 29.74
CA ASP A 533 18.08 -0.34 28.67
C ASP A 533 16.58 -0.17 28.89
N ILE A 534 15.88 0.22 27.83
CA ILE A 534 14.41 0.32 27.84
C ILE A 534 13.87 -1.02 27.37
N ILE A 535 13.31 -1.79 28.30
CA ILE A 535 12.73 -3.11 28.03
C ILE A 535 11.21 -3.00 28.04
N LYS A 536 10.59 -3.26 26.88
CA LYS A 536 9.14 -3.32 26.73
C LYS A 536 8.69 -4.75 26.53
N LYS A 537 7.78 -5.24 27.38
CA LYS A 537 7.17 -6.57 27.26
C LYS A 537 5.75 -6.49 26.73
N TYR A 538 5.42 -7.34 25.78
CA TYR A 538 4.11 -7.40 25.13
C TYR A 538 3.36 -8.65 25.62
N ARG A 539 2.17 -8.46 26.18
CA ARG A 539 1.31 -9.54 26.66
C ARG A 539 0.00 -9.56 25.89
N TYR A 540 -0.23 -10.62 25.11
CA TYR A 540 -1.36 -10.79 24.21
C TYR A 540 -2.51 -11.54 24.88
N VAL A 541 -3.10 -10.90 25.90
CA VAL A 541 -4.07 -11.55 26.79
C VAL A 541 -5.36 -10.76 26.94
N LYS A 542 -6.48 -11.47 27.12
CA LYS A 542 -7.76 -10.94 27.58
C LYS A 542 -7.67 -10.54 29.06
N GLU A 543 -8.73 -9.93 29.59
CA GLU A 543 -8.75 -9.49 31.01
C GLU A 543 -8.68 -10.65 32.01
N ASP A 544 -9.15 -11.83 31.62
CA ASP A 544 -9.07 -13.08 32.41
C ASP A 544 -7.71 -13.79 32.32
N GLY A 545 -6.78 -13.25 31.52
CA GLY A 545 -5.44 -13.82 31.30
C GLY A 545 -5.35 -14.86 30.18
N THR A 546 -6.47 -15.23 29.54
CA THR A 546 -6.48 -16.14 28.36
C THR A 546 -5.97 -15.42 27.11
N SER A 547 -5.67 -16.16 26.04
CA SER A 547 -5.17 -15.56 24.80
C SER A 547 -6.17 -14.56 24.19
N SER A 548 -5.68 -13.42 23.73
CA SER A 548 -6.47 -12.46 22.93
C SER A 548 -6.38 -12.69 21.42
N GLY A 549 -5.68 -13.75 21.00
CA GLY A 549 -5.58 -14.15 19.61
C GLY A 549 -6.94 -14.50 19.00
N TRP A 550 -7.11 -14.14 17.73
CA TRP A 550 -8.23 -14.53 16.88
C TRP A 550 -7.79 -14.66 15.42
N GLY A 551 -8.66 -15.21 14.58
CA GLY A 551 -8.33 -15.54 13.18
C GLY A 551 -7.69 -16.92 13.05
N PHE A 552 -7.75 -17.74 14.09
CA PHE A 552 -7.40 -19.15 14.04
C PHE A 552 -8.49 -19.99 13.37
N GLU A 553 -8.11 -20.79 12.38
CA GLU A 553 -8.98 -21.80 11.79
C GLU A 553 -8.28 -23.17 11.83
N PRO A 554 -8.95 -24.25 12.25
CA PRO A 554 -8.35 -25.58 12.27
C PRO A 554 -8.14 -26.11 10.85
N ALA A 555 -7.05 -26.83 10.65
CA ALA A 555 -6.69 -27.32 9.33
C ALA A 555 -7.44 -28.59 8.93
N ILE A 556 -7.79 -28.70 7.65
CA ILE A 556 -8.41 -29.90 7.07
C ILE A 556 -7.44 -30.52 6.06
N TYR A 557 -6.70 -31.53 6.50
CA TYR A 557 -5.77 -32.31 5.67
C TYR A 557 -6.29 -33.69 5.28
N THR A 558 -7.34 -34.15 5.97
CA THR A 558 -7.94 -35.47 5.78
C THR A 558 -9.41 -35.29 5.47
N GLU A 559 -9.87 -35.89 4.38
CA GLU A 559 -11.27 -35.97 4.03
C GLU A 559 -11.70 -37.44 4.08
N ASN A 560 -12.71 -37.76 4.89
CA ASN A 560 -13.33 -39.08 4.95
C ASN A 560 -14.72 -39.01 4.30
N LYS A 561 -14.96 -39.88 3.32
CA LYS A 561 -16.23 -39.98 2.62
C LYS A 561 -16.73 -41.41 2.64
N LYS A 562 -18.02 -41.57 2.92
CA LYS A 562 -18.74 -42.79 2.61
C LYS A 562 -19.21 -42.75 1.17
N MET A 563 -18.80 -43.74 0.40
CA MET A 563 -19.17 -43.87 -1.00
C MET A 563 -20.17 -45.02 -1.14
N ARG A 564 -21.16 -44.83 -2.01
CA ARG A 564 -22.13 -45.85 -2.38
C ARG A 564 -21.97 -46.16 -3.85
N HIS A 565 -21.96 -47.44 -4.18
CA HIS A 565 -21.82 -47.93 -5.54
C HIS A 565 -22.93 -48.92 -5.86
N THR A 566 -23.54 -48.80 -7.04
CA THR A 566 -24.45 -49.81 -7.59
C THR A 566 -24.32 -49.91 -9.11
N LYS A 567 -24.68 -51.07 -9.67
CA LYS A 567 -24.54 -51.36 -11.10
C LYS A 567 -25.87 -51.22 -11.83
N LYS A 568 -25.88 -50.59 -13.01
CA LYS A 568 -27.05 -50.58 -13.90
C LYS A 568 -26.64 -50.86 -15.34
N GLY A 569 -26.94 -52.07 -15.83
CA GLY A 569 -26.53 -52.50 -17.17
C GLY A 569 -25.01 -52.70 -17.25
N ASN A 570 -24.37 -52.02 -18.20
CA ASN A 570 -22.91 -52.00 -18.37
C ASN A 570 -22.22 -50.81 -17.67
N SER A 571 -22.99 -49.92 -17.01
CA SER A 571 -22.48 -48.71 -16.38
C SER A 571 -22.52 -48.83 -14.85
N ASP A 572 -21.45 -48.34 -14.23
CA ASP A 572 -21.34 -48.20 -12.78
C ASP A 572 -21.87 -46.83 -12.34
N VAL A 573 -22.64 -46.79 -11.25
CA VAL A 573 -23.24 -45.55 -10.73
C VAL A 573 -22.83 -45.37 -9.27
N GLU A 574 -22.29 -44.20 -8.95
CA GLU A 574 -21.77 -43.90 -7.61
C GLU A 574 -22.27 -42.56 -7.05
N GLY A 575 -22.24 -42.42 -5.72
CA GLY A 575 -22.55 -41.17 -5.02
C GLY A 575 -22.19 -41.23 -3.54
N SER A 576 -21.89 -40.07 -2.93
CA SER A 576 -21.53 -40.01 -1.50
C SER A 576 -22.75 -39.88 -0.57
N SER A 577 -23.97 -40.03 -1.11
CA SER A 577 -25.23 -40.09 -0.37
C SER A 577 -26.31 -40.79 -1.23
N ALA A 578 -27.41 -41.26 -0.62
CA ALA A 578 -28.54 -41.85 -1.37
C ALA A 578 -29.11 -40.87 -2.41
N ASN A 579 -29.22 -39.59 -2.05
CA ASN A 579 -29.74 -38.56 -2.95
C ASN A 579 -28.80 -38.33 -4.15
N GLN A 580 -27.48 -38.28 -3.91
CA GLN A 580 -26.51 -38.15 -5.00
C GLN A 580 -26.45 -39.39 -5.87
N LEU A 581 -26.46 -40.58 -5.28
CA LEU A 581 -26.54 -41.85 -6.00
C LEU A 581 -27.81 -41.89 -6.87
N GLY A 582 -28.95 -41.45 -6.33
CA GLY A 582 -30.21 -41.31 -7.07
C GLY A 582 -30.12 -40.30 -8.22
N THR A 583 -29.48 -39.15 -8.03
CA THR A 583 -29.27 -38.19 -9.12
C THR A 583 -28.33 -38.72 -10.20
N SER A 584 -27.23 -39.37 -9.84
CA SER A 584 -26.31 -40.03 -10.78
C SER A 584 -27.03 -41.12 -11.56
N PHE A 585 -27.84 -41.92 -10.86
CA PHE A 585 -28.63 -43.00 -11.43
C PHE A 585 -29.71 -42.52 -12.41
N ALA A 586 -30.47 -41.48 -12.03
CA ALA A 586 -31.44 -40.84 -12.91
C ALA A 586 -30.75 -40.21 -14.13
N THR A 587 -29.56 -39.63 -13.95
CA THR A 587 -28.75 -39.06 -15.04
C THR A 587 -28.31 -40.15 -16.02
N GLU A 588 -27.82 -41.29 -15.52
CA GLU A 588 -27.45 -42.45 -16.36
C GLU A 588 -28.65 -43.08 -17.08
N MET A 589 -29.82 -43.14 -16.45
CA MET A 589 -31.05 -43.61 -17.11
C MET A 589 -31.54 -42.67 -18.22
N LEU A 590 -31.44 -41.36 -17.99
CA LEU A 590 -31.76 -40.34 -18.99
C LEU A 590 -30.72 -40.36 -20.14
N ARG A 591 -29.44 -40.57 -19.84
CA ARG A 591 -28.33 -40.76 -20.80
C ARG A 591 -28.52 -42.01 -21.67
N ALA A 592 -28.87 -43.15 -21.08
CA ALA A 592 -29.12 -44.40 -21.80
C ALA A 592 -30.30 -44.33 -22.78
N ARG A 593 -31.14 -43.29 -22.70
CA ARG A 593 -32.30 -43.04 -23.58
C ARG A 593 -32.26 -41.71 -24.33
N SER A 594 -31.13 -40.99 -24.32
CA SER A 594 -30.90 -39.76 -25.09
C SER A 594 -31.84 -38.57 -24.77
N ILE A 595 -32.28 -38.39 -23.52
CA ILE A 595 -33.19 -37.30 -23.11
C ILE A 595 -32.49 -36.36 -22.10
N SER A 596 -32.65 -35.03 -22.22
CA SER A 596 -32.04 -34.04 -21.30
C SER A 596 -33.06 -33.14 -20.59
N MET A 597 -32.69 -32.54 -19.44
CA MET A 597 -33.57 -31.64 -18.66
C MET A 597 -33.03 -30.20 -18.61
N ALA A 598 -33.75 -29.21 -19.17
CA ALA A 598 -33.42 -27.78 -19.07
C ALA A 598 -34.58 -27.02 -18.39
N ASN A 599 -34.29 -26.21 -17.38
CA ASN A 599 -35.27 -25.37 -16.65
C ASN A 599 -36.48 -26.12 -16.06
N GLY A 600 -36.30 -27.36 -15.60
CA GLY A 600 -37.42 -28.18 -15.11
C GLY A 600 -38.29 -28.79 -16.21
N THR A 601 -37.92 -28.60 -17.48
CA THR A 601 -38.62 -29.15 -18.65
C THR A 601 -37.71 -30.17 -19.35
N LEU A 602 -38.24 -31.36 -19.64
CA LEU A 602 -37.54 -32.40 -20.41
C LEU A 602 -37.52 -31.99 -21.89
N GLN A 603 -36.33 -31.86 -22.47
CA GLN A 603 -36.15 -31.74 -23.93
C GLN A 603 -35.38 -32.95 -24.44
N GLY A 604 -36.05 -33.75 -25.26
CA GLY A 604 -35.47 -34.75 -26.14
C GLY A 604 -35.99 -34.51 -27.56
N ALA A 605 -35.22 -34.95 -28.56
CA ALA A 605 -35.72 -35.01 -29.93
C ALA A 605 -37.07 -35.74 -29.94
N ALA A 606 -38.05 -35.18 -30.65
CA ALA A 606 -39.35 -35.82 -30.84
C ALA A 606 -39.12 -37.28 -31.29
N PHE A 607 -39.52 -38.24 -30.45
CA PHE A 607 -39.61 -39.62 -30.90
C PHE A 607 -40.58 -39.64 -32.09
N PRO A 608 -40.18 -40.12 -33.27
CA PRO A 608 -41.14 -40.25 -34.37
C PRO A 608 -42.17 -41.31 -33.96
N GLY A 609 -43.35 -40.88 -33.52
CA GLY A 609 -44.53 -41.74 -33.35
C GLY A 609 -44.95 -42.15 -31.93
N GLY A 610 -44.50 -41.50 -30.85
CA GLY A 610 -44.92 -41.85 -29.47
C GLY A 610 -45.56 -40.69 -28.71
N GLY A 611 -46.88 -40.75 -28.46
CA GLY A 611 -47.63 -39.72 -27.72
C GLY A 611 -47.29 -39.60 -26.21
N PRO A 612 -47.89 -38.64 -25.48
CA PRO A 612 -47.59 -38.26 -24.08
C PRO A 612 -47.66 -39.40 -23.04
N VAL A 613 -48.27 -40.54 -23.39
CA VAL A 613 -48.38 -41.74 -22.55
C VAL A 613 -47.03 -42.42 -22.33
N LEU A 614 -46.15 -42.50 -23.35
CA LEU A 614 -44.81 -43.08 -23.21
C LEU A 614 -43.90 -42.23 -22.31
N PHE A 615 -44.07 -40.91 -22.34
CA PHE A 615 -43.38 -39.97 -21.46
C PHE A 615 -43.81 -40.10 -19.99
N GLN A 616 -45.12 -40.22 -19.74
CA GLN A 616 -45.63 -40.48 -18.40
C GLN A 616 -45.16 -41.84 -17.87
N MET A 617 -45.16 -42.89 -18.71
CA MET A 617 -44.67 -44.21 -18.33
C MET A 617 -43.15 -44.21 -18.04
N MET A 618 -42.34 -43.47 -18.78
CA MET A 618 -40.91 -43.30 -18.49
C MET A 618 -40.64 -42.48 -17.24
N ALA A 619 -41.37 -41.39 -17.02
CA ALA A 619 -41.25 -40.61 -15.80
C ALA A 619 -41.68 -41.44 -14.58
N ILE A 620 -42.75 -42.23 -14.71
CA ILE A 620 -43.19 -43.20 -13.71
C ILE A 620 -42.12 -44.29 -13.50
N ASP A 621 -41.50 -44.83 -14.54
CA ASP A 621 -40.42 -45.84 -14.41
C ASP A 621 -39.17 -45.26 -13.70
N ILE A 622 -38.72 -44.06 -14.09
CA ILE A 622 -37.58 -43.37 -13.44
C ILE A 622 -37.93 -43.04 -11.99
N LEU A 623 -39.13 -42.51 -11.71
CA LEU A 623 -39.59 -42.21 -10.35
C LEU A 623 -39.79 -43.48 -9.52
N THR A 624 -40.27 -44.56 -10.11
CA THR A 624 -40.45 -45.87 -9.45
C THR A 624 -39.10 -46.50 -9.14
N GLN A 625 -38.13 -46.41 -10.06
CA GLN A 625 -36.76 -46.90 -9.83
C GLN A 625 -35.97 -46.02 -8.85
N LEU A 626 -36.15 -44.70 -8.87
CA LEU A 626 -35.63 -43.78 -7.84
C LEU A 626 -36.25 -44.07 -6.48
N PHE A 627 -37.56 -44.26 -6.43
CA PHE A 627 -38.27 -44.64 -5.21
C PHE A 627 -37.76 -46.00 -4.69
N ASN A 628 -37.52 -46.96 -5.58
CA ASN A 628 -36.93 -48.24 -5.23
C ASN A 628 -35.47 -48.14 -4.76
N LEU A 629 -34.67 -47.24 -5.34
CA LEU A 629 -33.27 -47.01 -4.95
C LEU A 629 -33.16 -46.29 -3.59
N ILE A 630 -34.09 -45.37 -3.31
CA ILE A 630 -34.07 -44.54 -2.10
C ILE A 630 -34.78 -45.23 -0.93
N PHE A 631 -35.86 -45.98 -1.18
CA PHE A 631 -36.77 -46.46 -0.14
C PHE A 631 -36.95 -47.99 -0.08
N ASN A 632 -36.44 -48.76 -1.04
CA ASN A 632 -36.72 -50.20 -1.12
C ASN A 632 -35.44 -51.04 -0.91
N SER A 633 -35.49 -52.00 0.02
CA SER A 633 -34.32 -52.74 0.53
C SER A 633 -33.71 -53.78 -0.42
N GLN A 634 -34.19 -53.87 -1.67
CA GLN A 634 -33.75 -54.88 -2.65
C GLN A 634 -32.72 -54.39 -3.68
N THR A 635 -32.32 -53.11 -3.70
CA THR A 635 -31.17 -52.67 -4.50
C THR A 635 -29.88 -52.82 -3.70
N SER A 636 -29.05 -53.81 -4.04
CA SER A 636 -27.73 -53.99 -3.42
C SER A 636 -26.78 -52.89 -3.90
N TYR A 637 -26.54 -51.88 -3.05
CA TYR A 637 -25.38 -51.01 -3.18
C TYR A 637 -24.29 -51.47 -2.21
N VAL A 638 -23.03 -51.33 -2.60
CA VAL A 638 -21.88 -51.56 -1.73
C VAL A 638 -21.48 -50.21 -1.12
N GLU A 639 -21.38 -50.15 0.20
CA GLU A 639 -20.77 -49.01 0.90
C GLU A 639 -19.28 -49.27 1.10
N TYR A 640 -18.45 -48.26 0.85
CA TYR A 640 -17.03 -48.29 1.17
C TYR A 640 -16.54 -46.93 1.68
N ASP A 641 -15.48 -46.96 2.48
CA ASP A 641 -14.86 -45.76 3.03
C ASP A 641 -13.70 -45.31 2.12
N ALA A 642 -13.72 -44.05 1.74
CA ALA A 642 -12.64 -43.38 1.03
C ALA A 642 -12.03 -42.30 1.92
N THR A 643 -10.71 -42.37 2.11
CA THR A 643 -9.93 -41.38 2.86
C THR A 643 -8.93 -40.70 1.94
N THR A 644 -8.99 -39.37 1.85
CA THR A 644 -8.00 -38.57 1.12
C THR A 644 -7.13 -37.81 2.09
N TYR A 645 -5.81 -38.00 2.01
CA TYR A 645 -4.79 -37.20 2.66
C TYR A 645 -4.20 -36.20 1.68
N ARG A 646 -3.94 -34.97 2.15
CA ARG A 646 -3.29 -33.92 1.36
C ARG A 646 -2.10 -33.33 2.11
N SER A 647 -1.06 -32.95 1.37
CA SER A 647 0.07 -32.21 1.92
C SER A 647 -0.31 -30.76 2.23
N ASP A 648 -1.29 -30.22 1.51
CA ASP A 648 -1.82 -28.88 1.62
C ASP A 648 -3.26 -28.89 2.20
N ASN A 649 -3.63 -27.88 2.99
CA ASN A 649 -4.96 -27.79 3.60
C ASN A 649 -6.01 -27.41 2.53
N ILE A 650 -7.16 -28.08 2.56
CA ILE A 650 -8.30 -27.82 1.68
C ILE A 650 -8.83 -26.38 1.81
N CYS A 651 -8.66 -25.75 2.98
CA CYS A 651 -9.06 -24.36 3.26
C CYS A 651 -8.05 -23.29 2.79
N LEU A 652 -6.93 -23.65 2.15
CA LEU A 652 -5.82 -22.75 1.80
C LEU A 652 -6.16 -21.63 0.81
N SER A 653 -7.37 -21.58 0.27
CA SER A 653 -7.73 -20.53 -0.67
C SER A 653 -7.87 -19.15 -0.03
N ASN A 654 -8.11 -19.05 1.30
CA ASN A 654 -8.35 -17.76 1.95
C ASN A 654 -8.32 -17.77 3.50
N PRO A 655 -7.28 -18.23 4.23
CA PRO A 655 -7.30 -18.23 5.71
C PRO A 655 -7.45 -16.81 6.29
N LEU A 656 -8.17 -16.67 7.41
CA LEU A 656 -8.26 -15.38 8.11
C LEU A 656 -6.86 -14.93 8.59
N PRO A 657 -6.54 -13.62 8.54
CA PRO A 657 -5.31 -13.12 9.12
C PRO A 657 -5.35 -13.30 10.64
N PHE A 658 -4.26 -13.80 11.22
CA PHE A 658 -4.13 -13.94 12.68
C PHE A 658 -3.86 -12.58 13.33
N GLN A 659 -4.66 -12.22 14.33
CA GLN A 659 -4.65 -10.90 14.96
C GLN A 659 -4.96 -11.00 16.46
N TYR A 660 -4.81 -9.89 17.18
CA TYR A 660 -5.06 -9.77 18.61
C TYR A 660 -6.12 -8.73 18.92
N SER A 661 -7.08 -9.08 19.77
CA SER A 661 -8.11 -8.14 20.23
C SER A 661 -7.65 -7.25 21.39
N ARG A 662 -6.62 -7.67 22.14
CA ARG A 662 -6.09 -6.95 23.31
C ARG A 662 -4.60 -7.21 23.54
N VAL A 663 -3.84 -6.15 23.82
CA VAL A 663 -2.39 -6.24 24.13
C VAL A 663 -2.03 -5.34 25.30
N GLU A 664 -1.27 -5.86 26.26
CA GLU A 664 -0.63 -5.06 27.32
C GLU A 664 0.85 -4.84 27.00
N VAL A 665 1.28 -3.58 26.97
CA VAL A 665 2.67 -3.16 26.84
C VAL A 665 3.17 -2.74 28.21
N VAL A 666 4.11 -3.49 28.79
CA VAL A 666 4.66 -3.26 30.12
C VAL A 666 6.07 -2.70 29.99
N ASP A 667 6.34 -1.58 30.65
CA ASP A 667 7.69 -1.00 30.71
C ASP A 667 8.41 -1.59 31.94
N GLU A 668 9.23 -2.62 31.73
CA GLU A 668 9.92 -3.36 32.81
C GLU A 668 11.22 -2.65 33.23
N ILE A 669 11.58 -2.75 34.52
CA ILE A 669 12.81 -2.18 35.08
C ILE A 669 13.68 -3.32 35.62
N TYR A 670 14.90 -3.41 35.12
CA TYR A 670 15.87 -4.41 35.55
C TYR A 670 17.02 -3.77 36.31
N ALA A 671 17.51 -4.45 37.35
CA ALA A 671 18.78 -4.12 38.00
C ALA A 671 19.62 -5.39 38.10
N ASN A 672 20.87 -5.36 37.61
CA ASN A 672 21.77 -6.52 37.55
C ASN A 672 21.13 -7.77 36.90
N GLY A 673 20.32 -7.58 35.85
CA GLY A 673 19.63 -8.67 35.15
C GLY A 673 18.41 -9.25 35.89
N VAL A 674 18.01 -8.68 37.02
CA VAL A 674 16.83 -9.09 37.78
C VAL A 674 15.73 -8.04 37.63
N LEU A 675 14.49 -8.48 37.36
CA LEU A 675 13.31 -7.60 37.32
C LEU A 675 13.08 -7.00 38.71
N THR A 676 13.18 -5.68 38.83
CA THR A 676 13.00 -4.94 40.10
C THR A 676 11.69 -4.18 40.18
N GLY A 677 11.01 -3.96 39.06
CA GLY A 677 9.72 -3.28 39.02
C GLY A 677 9.25 -2.98 37.60
N THR A 678 8.25 -2.12 37.48
CA THR A 678 7.76 -1.60 36.19
C THR A 678 7.53 -0.10 36.29
N ASN A 679 7.66 0.64 35.18
CA ASN A 679 7.23 2.04 35.08
C ASN A 679 5.71 2.17 34.82
N GLY A 680 4.98 1.05 34.85
CA GLY A 680 3.57 0.97 34.51
C GLY A 680 3.32 0.14 33.25
N LYS A 681 2.10 0.21 32.74
CA LYS A 681 1.70 -0.50 31.50
C LYS A 681 0.69 0.29 30.70
N VAL A 682 0.61 0.01 29.40
CA VAL A 682 -0.42 0.52 28.49
C VAL A 682 -1.20 -0.66 27.91
N VAL A 683 -2.52 -0.63 28.01
CA VAL A 683 -3.41 -1.68 27.50
C VAL A 683 -4.15 -1.16 26.28
N TYR A 684 -4.02 -1.88 25.17
CA TYR A 684 -4.72 -1.62 23.91
C TYR A 684 -5.81 -2.67 23.70
N GLN A 685 -6.99 -2.23 23.28
CA GLN A 685 -8.10 -3.10 22.83
C GLN A 685 -8.55 -2.64 21.45
N PHE A 686 -8.75 -3.57 20.53
CA PHE A 686 -9.05 -3.32 19.12
C PHE A 686 -10.47 -3.75 18.75
N VAL A 687 -10.97 -3.27 17.62
CA VAL A 687 -12.17 -3.79 16.97
C VAL A 687 -11.86 -5.19 16.41
N ASP A 688 -12.66 -6.17 16.81
CA ASP A 688 -12.55 -7.58 16.43
C ASP A 688 -13.93 -8.13 15.95
N PRO A 689 -14.01 -9.40 15.50
CA PRO A 689 -15.26 -9.99 15.05
C PRO A 689 -16.36 -10.14 16.12
N ASP A 690 -16.01 -10.20 17.42
CA ASP A 690 -16.98 -10.27 18.51
C ASP A 690 -17.68 -8.91 18.68
N TYR A 691 -16.93 -7.81 18.50
CA TYR A 691 -17.49 -6.46 18.50
C TYR A 691 -18.28 -6.12 17.24
N PHE A 692 -17.74 -6.48 16.07
CA PHE A 692 -18.38 -6.22 14.77
C PHE A 692 -18.39 -7.50 13.91
N PRO A 693 -19.43 -8.34 14.02
CA PRO A 693 -19.55 -9.52 13.17
C PRO A 693 -19.86 -9.11 11.73
N LEU A 694 -19.05 -9.59 10.78
CA LEU A 694 -19.28 -9.38 9.35
C LEU A 694 -20.67 -9.89 8.96
N ARG A 695 -21.53 -8.98 8.48
CA ARG A 695 -22.86 -9.38 7.97
C ARG A 695 -22.71 -9.86 6.54
N SER A 696 -23.02 -11.12 6.26
CA SER A 696 -23.07 -11.63 4.89
C SER A 696 -24.30 -12.51 4.68
N SER A 697 -24.90 -12.48 3.50
CA SER A 697 -26.01 -13.38 3.16
C SER A 697 -25.56 -14.86 3.20
N GLY A 698 -25.98 -15.61 4.21
CA GLY A 698 -25.71 -17.06 4.36
C GLY A 698 -24.50 -17.39 5.24
N SER A 699 -24.49 -18.59 5.83
CA SER A 699 -23.44 -19.09 6.72
C SER A 699 -22.19 -19.54 5.94
N PHE A 700 -21.00 -19.27 6.46
CA PHE A 700 -19.76 -19.84 5.95
C PHE A 700 -19.57 -21.29 6.43
N THR A 701 -19.58 -22.26 5.51
CA THR A 701 -19.27 -23.67 5.82
C THR A 701 -17.97 -24.09 5.15
N PRO A 702 -16.98 -24.65 5.88
CA PRO A 702 -15.80 -25.24 5.27
C PRO A 702 -16.17 -26.37 4.28
N PRO A 703 -15.43 -26.54 3.17
CA PRO A 703 -14.33 -25.70 2.70
C PRO A 703 -14.83 -24.34 2.16
N TYR A 704 -14.06 -23.28 2.41
CA TYR A 704 -14.48 -21.92 2.09
C TYR A 704 -14.23 -21.57 0.63
N SER A 705 -15.13 -20.75 0.07
CA SER A 705 -14.89 -20.05 -1.19
C SER A 705 -13.62 -19.20 -1.11
N ALA A 706 -12.78 -19.29 -2.15
CA ALA A 706 -11.62 -18.44 -2.34
C ALA A 706 -12.03 -16.97 -2.58
N ALA A 707 -13.11 -16.78 -3.33
CA ALA A 707 -13.51 -15.50 -3.90
C ALA A 707 -14.38 -14.66 -2.94
N ARG A 708 -15.19 -15.32 -2.08
CA ARG A 708 -16.07 -14.65 -1.11
C ARG A 708 -15.25 -13.97 -0.01
N GLN A 709 -15.52 -12.69 0.24
CA GLN A 709 -14.83 -11.92 1.28
C GLN A 709 -15.21 -12.41 2.69
N ARG A 710 -14.20 -12.74 3.50
CA ARG A 710 -14.35 -13.20 4.90
C ARG A 710 -13.69 -12.27 5.93
N TYR A 711 -12.97 -11.25 5.47
CA TYR A 711 -12.24 -10.29 6.30
C TYR A 711 -12.54 -8.86 5.86
N ALA A 712 -12.84 -7.98 6.83
CA ALA A 712 -13.10 -6.56 6.62
C ALA A 712 -11.95 -5.74 7.19
N HIS A 713 -10.94 -5.53 6.36
CA HIS A 713 -9.76 -4.74 6.74
C HIS A 713 -10.08 -3.26 7.04
N TRP A 714 -11.24 -2.76 6.62
CA TRP A 714 -11.72 -1.42 6.94
C TRP A 714 -12.38 -1.33 8.33
N ALA A 715 -12.70 -2.45 8.98
CA ALA A 715 -13.32 -2.50 10.31
C ALA A 715 -12.38 -3.01 11.41
N TYR A 716 -11.65 -4.10 11.14
CA TYR A 716 -10.89 -4.81 12.16
C TYR A 716 -9.52 -4.17 12.42
N GLY A 717 -9.09 -4.17 13.69
CA GLY A 717 -7.81 -3.58 14.11
C GLY A 717 -7.83 -2.15 14.57
N LEU A 718 -8.97 -1.47 14.43
CA LEU A 718 -9.10 -0.08 14.86
C LEU A 718 -9.01 -0.01 16.40
N PRO A 719 -8.22 0.91 16.99
CA PRO A 719 -8.07 1.01 18.44
C PRO A 719 -9.39 1.49 19.07
N ARG A 720 -9.99 0.66 19.92
CA ARG A 720 -11.23 0.95 20.68
C ARG A 720 -10.92 1.52 22.06
N PHE A 721 -9.96 0.96 22.77
CA PHE A 721 -9.50 1.51 24.05
C PHE A 721 -7.98 1.52 24.14
N VAL A 722 -7.44 2.58 24.73
CA VAL A 722 -6.04 2.67 25.15
C VAL A 722 -6.02 3.16 26.60
N THR A 723 -5.49 2.37 27.53
CA THR A 723 -5.47 2.70 28.96
C THR A 723 -4.05 2.65 29.49
N TRP A 724 -3.58 3.75 30.05
CA TRP A 724 -2.27 3.88 30.69
C TRP A 724 -2.42 3.67 32.20
N PHE A 725 -1.53 2.88 32.77
CA PHE A 725 -1.44 2.56 34.19
C PHE A 725 -0.08 3.00 34.73
N ASN A 726 -0.06 3.46 35.98
CA ASN A 726 1.20 3.71 36.70
C ASN A 726 1.83 2.41 37.22
N ALA A 727 3.01 2.50 37.84
CA ALA A 727 3.73 1.39 38.45
C ALA A 727 2.92 0.62 39.53
N ALA A 728 1.96 1.29 40.19
CA ALA A 728 1.08 0.68 41.18
C ALA A 728 -0.15 -0.04 40.56
N GLY A 729 -0.24 -0.10 39.23
CA GLY A 729 -1.36 -0.72 38.52
C GLY A 729 -2.63 0.12 38.51
N GLN A 730 -2.57 1.40 38.88
CA GLN A 730 -3.72 2.30 38.88
C GLN A 730 -3.82 3.02 37.52
N PRO A 731 -5.02 3.17 36.93
CA PRO A 731 -5.19 3.89 35.68
C PRO A 731 -4.85 5.38 35.88
N VAL A 732 -4.12 5.96 34.93
CA VAL A 732 -3.75 7.40 34.90
C VAL A 732 -4.39 8.13 33.72
N ARG A 733 -4.61 7.42 32.61
CA ARG A 733 -5.27 7.93 31.40
C ARG A 733 -6.03 6.79 30.71
N LYS A 734 -7.19 7.08 30.15
CA LYS A 734 -7.93 6.17 29.26
C LYS A 734 -8.42 6.96 28.06
N VAL A 735 -8.23 6.42 26.86
CA VAL A 735 -8.83 6.89 25.62
C VAL A 735 -9.78 5.80 25.12
N GLU A 736 -11.03 6.16 24.90
CA GLU A 736 -12.06 5.32 24.28
C GLU A 736 -12.45 5.91 22.93
N ASN A 737 -12.44 5.10 21.89
CA ASN A 737 -12.87 5.46 20.54
C ASN A 737 -14.13 4.67 20.17
N GLN A 738 -15.13 5.38 19.66
CA GLN A 738 -16.36 4.82 19.15
C GLN A 738 -16.41 5.04 17.64
N TYR A 739 -16.79 3.99 16.90
CA TYR A 739 -16.81 4.01 15.44
C TYR A 739 -18.21 3.75 14.91
N ASN A 740 -18.61 4.48 13.89
CA ASN A 740 -19.69 4.11 12.99
C ASN A 740 -19.10 3.32 11.83
N ILE A 741 -19.39 2.02 11.78
CA ILE A 741 -18.87 1.12 10.76
C ILE A 741 -19.96 0.93 9.70
N VAL A 742 -19.73 1.49 8.51
CA VAL A 742 -20.66 1.41 7.38
C VAL A 742 -20.30 0.19 6.54
N GLN A 743 -21.28 -0.70 6.35
CA GLN A 743 -21.14 -1.88 5.50
C GLN A 743 -22.32 -1.98 4.53
N ARG A 744 -22.05 -2.34 3.27
CA ARG A 744 -23.04 -2.55 2.22
C ARG A 744 -22.64 -3.74 1.34
N GLU A 745 -23.60 -4.62 1.06
CA GLU A 745 -23.47 -5.58 -0.05
C GLU A 745 -23.80 -4.87 -1.37
N ILE A 746 -22.97 -5.07 -2.40
CA ILE A 746 -23.18 -4.46 -3.73
C ILE A 746 -24.25 -5.27 -4.49
N VAL A 747 -25.50 -5.17 -4.03
CA VAL A 747 -26.64 -5.93 -4.56
C VAL A 747 -27.08 -5.36 -5.92
N ASN A 748 -26.40 -5.79 -6.98
CA ASN A 748 -26.72 -5.48 -8.37
C ASN A 748 -26.48 -6.73 -9.25
N ALA A 749 -27.31 -6.93 -10.27
CA ALA A 749 -27.17 -8.01 -11.26
C ALA A 749 -25.79 -8.06 -11.93
N ASN A 750 -25.09 -6.92 -12.02
CA ASN A 750 -23.74 -6.84 -12.59
C ASN A 750 -22.61 -7.30 -11.64
N ASN A 751 -22.91 -7.53 -10.36
CA ASN A 751 -21.94 -7.90 -9.32
C ASN A 751 -22.32 -9.19 -8.56
N ILE A 752 -23.33 -9.93 -9.01
CA ILE A 752 -23.63 -11.23 -8.43
C ILE A 752 -22.55 -12.24 -8.84
N CYS A 753 -21.92 -12.88 -7.86
CA CYS A 753 -20.83 -13.81 -8.05
C CYS A 753 -21.29 -15.24 -7.74
N GLY A 754 -20.69 -16.23 -8.40
CA GLY A 754 -20.85 -17.64 -8.08
C GLY A 754 -19.49 -18.25 -7.81
N SER A 755 -19.19 -18.60 -6.55
CA SER A 755 -17.92 -19.25 -6.23
C SER A 755 -18.01 -20.75 -6.21
N TYR A 756 -16.93 -21.41 -6.61
CA TYR A 756 -16.83 -22.85 -6.74
C TYR A 756 -15.71 -23.44 -5.89
N TRP A 757 -15.90 -24.69 -5.46
CA TRP A 757 -14.80 -25.52 -4.96
C TRP A 757 -14.93 -26.96 -5.45
N VAL A 758 -13.77 -27.59 -5.66
CA VAL A 758 -13.65 -28.93 -6.23
C VAL A 758 -13.68 -29.98 -5.12
N ASN A 759 -14.65 -30.90 -5.19
CA ASN A 759 -14.64 -32.16 -4.44
C ASN A 759 -14.10 -33.27 -5.34
N THR A 760 -12.98 -33.88 -4.99
CA THR A 760 -12.41 -35.02 -5.73
C THR A 760 -12.94 -36.35 -5.17
N ASN A 761 -13.43 -37.24 -6.03
CA ASN A 761 -13.78 -38.63 -5.70
C ASN A 761 -12.96 -39.58 -6.59
N LEU A 762 -12.55 -40.74 -6.06
CA LEU A 762 -12.05 -41.86 -6.86
C LEU A 762 -13.23 -42.75 -7.22
N LEU A 763 -13.34 -43.12 -8.49
CA LEU A 763 -14.13 -44.28 -8.94
C LEU A 763 -13.22 -45.50 -8.85
N THR A 764 -13.58 -46.48 -8.03
CA THR A 764 -13.00 -47.83 -8.17
C THR A 764 -13.87 -48.64 -9.11
N THR A 765 -13.40 -48.97 -10.32
CA THR A 765 -14.08 -49.97 -11.13
C THR A 765 -13.78 -51.38 -10.60
N TYR A 766 -14.84 -52.18 -10.45
CA TYR A 766 -14.75 -53.61 -10.21
C TYR A 766 -14.55 -54.38 -11.54
N ARG A 767 -13.97 -55.58 -11.45
CA ARG A 767 -13.52 -56.44 -12.57
C ARG A 767 -14.51 -56.56 -13.75
N ARG A 768 -14.02 -56.29 -14.95
CA ARG A 768 -14.17 -57.17 -16.13
C ARG A 768 -12.77 -57.51 -16.65
N ASP A 769 -12.49 -58.80 -16.78
CA ASP A 769 -11.38 -59.32 -17.59
C ASP A 769 -9.96 -58.82 -17.25
N ASN A 770 -9.58 -58.85 -15.97
CA ASN A 770 -8.21 -58.60 -15.47
C ASN A 770 -7.59 -57.20 -15.74
N VAL A 771 -8.37 -56.20 -16.15
CA VAL A 771 -7.90 -54.80 -16.26
C VAL A 771 -8.65 -53.92 -15.26
N TYR A 772 -7.92 -53.23 -14.38
CA TYR A 772 -8.46 -52.25 -13.43
C TYR A 772 -8.22 -50.84 -13.99
N ILE A 773 -9.29 -50.03 -14.13
CA ILE A 773 -9.18 -48.63 -14.59
C ILE A 773 -9.59 -47.72 -13.42
N ASP A 774 -8.63 -47.02 -12.83
CA ASP A 774 -8.92 -45.97 -11.86
C ASP A 774 -9.45 -44.74 -12.61
N LEU A 775 -10.74 -44.45 -12.48
CA LEU A 775 -11.33 -43.21 -12.98
C LEU A 775 -11.45 -42.23 -11.79
N GLN A 776 -11.27 -40.93 -12.01
CA GLN A 776 -11.37 -39.92 -10.96
C GLN A 776 -12.45 -38.92 -11.35
N ASP A 777 -13.54 -38.86 -10.58
CA ASP A 777 -14.64 -37.93 -10.79
C ASP A 777 -14.55 -36.79 -9.78
N ALA A 778 -14.54 -35.56 -10.28
CA ALA A 778 -14.60 -34.36 -9.44
C ALA A 778 -15.95 -33.67 -9.60
N PHE A 779 -16.55 -33.23 -8.49
CA PHE A 779 -17.80 -32.46 -8.49
C PHE A 779 -17.57 -31.06 -7.94
N LEU A 780 -18.17 -30.05 -8.59
CA LEU A 780 -18.16 -28.68 -8.11
C LEU A 780 -19.32 -28.43 -7.15
N THR A 781 -19.03 -27.91 -5.97
CA THR A 781 -20.05 -27.22 -5.16
C THR A 781 -19.95 -25.73 -5.44
N ALA A 782 -21.10 -25.05 -5.41
CA ALA A 782 -21.18 -23.63 -5.71
C ALA A 782 -22.01 -22.87 -4.67
N GLU A 783 -21.59 -21.65 -4.36
CA GLU A 783 -22.38 -20.67 -3.60
C GLU A 783 -22.50 -19.35 -4.38
N THR A 784 -23.55 -18.58 -4.11
CA THR A 784 -23.72 -17.23 -4.70
C THR A 784 -23.53 -16.17 -3.63
N TYR A 785 -22.88 -15.06 -3.97
CA TYR A 785 -22.61 -13.97 -3.05
C TYR A 785 -22.51 -12.62 -3.79
N TYR A 786 -22.56 -11.53 -3.02
CA TYR A 786 -22.27 -10.18 -3.49
C TYR A 786 -20.98 -9.65 -2.83
N PRO A 787 -20.15 -8.88 -3.53
CA PRO A 787 -19.01 -8.19 -2.93
C PRO A 787 -19.44 -7.25 -1.80
N LEU A 788 -18.62 -7.19 -0.75
CA LEU A 788 -18.85 -6.34 0.42
C LEU A 788 -18.03 -5.05 0.30
N GLN A 789 -18.70 -3.91 0.43
CA GLN A 789 -18.12 -2.59 0.50
C GLN A 789 -18.26 -2.02 1.92
N GLY A 790 -17.25 -1.29 2.40
CA GLY A 790 -17.37 -0.61 3.69
C GLY A 790 -16.28 0.41 4.02
N ARG A 791 -16.53 1.15 5.10
CA ARG A 791 -15.64 2.15 5.71
C ARG A 791 -15.91 2.28 7.21
N SER A 792 -14.96 2.83 7.94
CA SER A 792 -15.11 3.15 9.36
C SER A 792 -14.95 4.65 9.61
N GLU A 793 -15.87 5.20 10.39
CA GLU A 793 -15.93 6.60 10.78
C GLU A 793 -15.74 6.69 12.30
N LEU A 794 -14.64 7.28 12.78
CA LEU A 794 -14.47 7.58 14.21
C LEU A 794 -15.50 8.66 14.58
N THR A 795 -16.50 8.34 15.42
CA THR A 795 -17.61 9.24 15.78
C THR A 795 -17.42 9.93 17.11
N LYS A 796 -16.69 9.31 18.05
CA LYS A 796 -16.41 9.89 19.36
C LYS A 796 -15.08 9.38 19.92
N THR A 797 -14.33 10.28 20.55
CA THR A 797 -13.19 9.96 21.41
C THR A 797 -13.46 10.49 22.82
N ILE A 798 -13.42 9.63 23.83
CA ILE A 798 -13.53 10.00 25.24
C ILE A 798 -12.15 9.84 25.88
N GLU A 799 -11.58 10.94 26.37
CA GLU A 799 -10.32 10.94 27.11
C GLU A 799 -10.57 11.19 28.59
N THR A 800 -10.21 10.21 29.42
CA THR A 800 -10.35 10.24 30.88
C THR A 800 -8.98 10.34 31.52
N MET A 801 -8.73 11.40 32.28
CA MET A 801 -7.52 11.59 33.10
C MET A 801 -7.84 11.30 34.56
N TYR A 802 -7.14 10.35 35.17
CA TYR A 802 -7.35 9.97 36.57
C TYR A 802 -6.39 10.73 37.49
N LYS A 803 -6.91 11.26 38.60
CA LYS A 803 -6.13 11.91 39.66
C LYS A 803 -5.75 10.88 40.72
N GLY A 804 -4.65 11.12 41.44
CA GLY A 804 -4.15 10.22 42.50
C GLY A 804 -5.08 10.03 43.71
N ASN A 805 -6.19 10.79 43.79
CA ASN A 805 -7.23 10.65 44.82
C ASN A 805 -8.47 9.85 44.35
N GLY A 806 -8.41 9.20 43.18
CA GLY A 806 -9.52 8.42 42.61
C GLY A 806 -10.55 9.24 41.82
N GLN A 807 -10.46 10.57 41.79
CA GLN A 807 -11.29 11.40 40.92
C GLN A 807 -10.80 11.34 39.47
N ALA A 808 -11.71 11.40 38.51
CA ALA A 808 -11.38 11.46 37.08
C ALA A 808 -11.93 12.74 36.43
N VAL A 809 -11.26 13.19 35.38
CA VAL A 809 -11.70 14.29 34.52
C VAL A 809 -11.84 13.74 33.11
N THR A 810 -13.00 13.89 32.51
CA THR A 810 -13.30 13.45 31.15
C THR A 810 -13.31 14.65 30.19
N ALA A 811 -12.85 14.40 28.97
CA ALA A 811 -13.06 15.27 27.83
C ALA A 811 -13.59 14.42 26.67
N GLU A 812 -14.71 14.82 26.08
CA GLU A 812 -15.31 14.13 24.95
C GLU A 812 -15.02 14.91 23.68
N THR A 813 -14.67 14.23 22.60
CA THR A 813 -14.52 14.81 21.26
C THR A 813 -15.40 14.05 20.29
N ASP A 814 -16.47 14.66 19.81
CA ASP A 814 -17.36 14.11 18.78
C ASP A 814 -16.89 14.51 17.38
N TYR A 815 -17.13 13.62 16.43
CA TYR A 815 -16.80 13.79 15.02
C TYR A 815 -18.03 13.48 14.16
N THR A 816 -18.22 14.28 13.13
CA THR A 816 -19.15 13.96 12.02
C THR A 816 -18.41 14.03 10.70
N TYR A 817 -18.96 13.44 9.64
CA TYR A 817 -18.33 13.35 8.32
C TYR A 817 -19.22 13.97 7.25
N SER A 818 -18.61 14.50 6.18
CA SER A 818 -19.36 14.98 5.01
C SER A 818 -19.92 13.78 4.26
N PRO A 819 -21.23 13.78 3.91
CA PRO A 819 -21.83 12.70 3.12
C PRO A 819 -21.30 12.67 1.68
N ASN A 820 -20.69 13.76 1.21
CA ASN A 820 -20.28 13.93 -0.18
C ASN A 820 -18.85 13.48 -0.45
N ASN A 821 -17.93 13.65 0.51
CA ASN A 821 -16.52 13.29 0.36
C ASN A 821 -15.94 12.43 1.49
N PHE A 822 -16.73 12.09 2.50
CA PHE A 822 -16.34 11.30 3.67
C PHE A 822 -15.17 11.88 4.49
N SER A 823 -14.86 13.16 4.31
CA SER A 823 -13.90 13.89 5.15
C SER A 823 -14.56 14.39 6.43
N VAL A 824 -13.80 14.53 7.51
CA VAL A 824 -14.31 15.01 8.82
C VAL A 824 -14.96 16.38 8.65
N ARG A 825 -16.24 16.47 8.97
CA ARG A 825 -17.10 17.65 8.83
C ARG A 825 -17.09 18.50 10.09
N THR A 826 -17.38 17.90 11.24
CA THR A 826 -17.42 18.62 12.52
C THR A 826 -16.51 17.92 13.50
N ILE A 827 -15.78 18.71 14.30
CA ILE A 827 -15.08 18.25 15.49
C ILE A 827 -15.62 19.10 16.64
N SER A 828 -16.15 18.48 17.70
CA SER A 828 -16.60 19.20 18.90
C SER A 828 -16.05 18.57 20.15
N LYS A 829 -15.39 19.38 20.98
CA LYS A 829 -14.81 18.98 22.24
C LYS A 829 -15.59 19.56 23.41
N GLN A 830 -16.07 18.71 24.30
CA GLN A 830 -16.65 19.08 25.59
C GLN A 830 -15.56 19.07 26.66
N ASP A 831 -15.43 20.17 27.41
CA ASP A 831 -14.52 20.26 28.53
C ASP A 831 -15.15 19.78 29.85
N SER A 832 -14.33 19.71 30.90
CA SER A 832 -14.76 19.22 32.21
C SER A 832 -15.78 20.11 32.93
N LYS A 833 -16.07 21.31 32.41
CA LYS A 833 -17.09 22.22 32.94
C LYS A 833 -18.43 22.06 32.21
N GLY A 834 -18.47 21.30 31.11
CA GLY A 834 -19.63 21.12 30.25
C GLY A 834 -19.68 22.09 29.05
N ASP A 835 -18.68 22.96 28.91
CA ASP A 835 -18.60 23.88 27.78
C ASP A 835 -18.10 23.12 26.55
N ILE A 836 -18.67 23.43 25.38
CA ILE A 836 -18.32 22.77 24.13
C ILE A 836 -17.67 23.78 23.20
N THR A 837 -16.54 23.41 22.64
CA THR A 837 -15.86 24.15 21.56
C THR A 837 -15.76 23.25 20.35
N GLY A 838 -15.99 23.78 19.16
CA GLY A 838 -15.88 22.95 17.96
C GLY A 838 -15.62 23.74 16.71
N SER A 839 -15.36 23.01 15.63
CA SER A 839 -15.21 23.55 14.29
C SER A 839 -16.01 22.71 13.30
N THR A 840 -16.65 23.38 12.34
CA THR A 840 -17.32 22.77 11.20
C THR A 840 -16.59 23.18 9.92
N THR A 841 -16.09 22.21 9.18
CA THR A 841 -15.38 22.38 7.89
C THR A 841 -16.31 22.05 6.74
N TYR A 842 -16.41 22.98 5.78
CA TYR A 842 -17.13 22.79 4.54
C TYR A 842 -16.15 22.66 3.39
N TYR A 843 -16.30 21.57 2.64
CA TYR A 843 -15.43 21.24 1.53
C TYR A 843 -16.05 21.63 0.20
N VAL A 844 -15.25 21.65 -0.85
CA VAL A 844 -15.74 21.83 -2.23
C VAL A 844 -16.89 20.88 -2.55
N ALA A 845 -16.83 19.62 -2.11
CA ALA A 845 -17.87 18.62 -2.34
C ALA A 845 -19.26 19.03 -1.80
N ASP A 846 -19.33 19.87 -0.77
CA ASP A 846 -20.56 20.17 -0.03
C ASP A 846 -21.46 21.25 -0.64
N TYR A 847 -21.03 21.91 -1.72
CA TYR A 847 -21.77 23.02 -2.32
C TYR A 847 -22.26 22.72 -3.73
N GLU A 848 -23.57 22.86 -3.98
CA GLU A 848 -24.12 22.89 -5.33
C GLU A 848 -23.67 24.19 -6.00
N ALA A 849 -22.65 24.14 -6.86
CA ALA A 849 -21.93 25.34 -7.30
C ALA A 849 -21.91 25.51 -8.83
N ALA A 850 -21.70 26.74 -9.27
CA ALA A 850 -21.34 27.13 -10.63
C ALA A 850 -19.92 27.72 -10.67
N GLY A 851 -19.31 27.86 -11.84
CA GLY A 851 -18.00 28.50 -11.99
C GLY A 851 -16.83 27.67 -11.43
N THR A 852 -15.94 28.30 -10.67
CA THR A 852 -14.67 27.68 -10.20
C THR A 852 -14.89 26.42 -9.37
N LEU A 853 -15.87 26.40 -8.46
CA LEU A 853 -16.12 25.25 -7.59
C LEU A 853 -16.70 24.04 -8.35
N ASP A 854 -17.55 24.28 -9.35
CA ASP A 854 -18.03 23.23 -10.27
C ASP A 854 -16.85 22.64 -11.08
N ALA A 855 -15.94 23.50 -11.55
CA ALA A 855 -14.74 23.05 -12.24
C ALA A 855 -13.83 22.20 -11.33
N MET A 856 -13.70 22.57 -10.04
CA MET A 856 -12.98 21.76 -9.04
C MET A 856 -13.64 20.40 -8.83
N LYS A 857 -14.98 20.34 -8.66
CA LYS A 857 -15.74 19.09 -8.52
C LYS A 857 -15.59 18.18 -9.74
N LYS A 858 -15.68 18.73 -10.95
CA LYS A 858 -15.47 18.00 -12.22
C LYS A 858 -14.07 17.42 -12.30
N ALA A 859 -13.07 18.13 -11.78
CA ALA A 859 -11.69 17.66 -11.64
C ALA A 859 -11.47 16.69 -10.45
N ASN A 860 -12.52 16.21 -9.77
CA ASN A 860 -12.44 15.36 -8.57
C ASN A 860 -11.73 15.98 -7.36
N ILE A 861 -11.65 17.32 -7.29
CA ILE A 861 -11.11 18.03 -6.13
C ILE A 861 -12.23 18.21 -5.11
N LEU A 862 -12.36 17.24 -4.20
CA LEU A 862 -13.50 17.10 -3.31
C LEU A 862 -13.20 17.49 -1.87
N ASN A 863 -11.95 17.33 -1.40
CA ASN A 863 -11.56 17.47 0.01
C ASN A 863 -10.87 18.80 0.35
N VAL A 864 -10.84 19.76 -0.57
CA VAL A 864 -10.30 21.09 -0.31
C VAL A 864 -11.27 21.89 0.58
N PRO A 865 -10.82 22.44 1.72
CA PRO A 865 -11.67 23.24 2.61
C PRO A 865 -11.96 24.62 2.01
N LEU A 866 -13.24 25.00 2.02
CA LEU A 866 -13.75 26.31 1.59
C LEU A 866 -14.09 27.20 2.79
N SER A 867 -14.68 26.63 3.83
CA SER A 867 -15.05 27.34 5.05
C SER A 867 -14.74 26.52 6.29
N VAL A 868 -14.21 27.19 7.32
CA VAL A 868 -13.98 26.61 8.65
C VAL A 868 -14.63 27.54 9.67
N ASN A 869 -15.71 27.06 10.27
CA ASN A 869 -16.51 27.79 11.25
C ASN A 869 -16.22 27.25 12.66
N THR A 870 -15.54 28.03 13.48
CA THR A 870 -15.30 27.76 14.89
C THR A 870 -16.40 28.35 15.76
N TRP A 871 -16.89 27.55 16.70
CA TRP A 871 -18.00 27.90 17.56
C TRP A 871 -17.77 27.43 19.00
N LYS A 872 -18.54 28.02 19.92
CA LYS A 872 -18.59 27.62 21.32
C LYS A 872 -20.05 27.52 21.80
N ARG A 873 -20.30 26.64 22.74
CA ARG A 873 -21.58 26.51 23.45
C ARG A 873 -21.30 26.43 24.94
N LYS A 874 -21.89 27.32 25.73
CA LYS A 874 -21.74 27.27 27.19
C LYS A 874 -22.64 26.20 27.78
N THR A 875 -22.21 25.64 28.91
CA THR A 875 -23.00 24.70 29.70
C THR A 875 -24.39 25.29 29.99
N GLY A 876 -25.45 24.52 29.73
CA GLY A 876 -26.84 24.97 29.88
C GLY A 876 -27.42 25.72 28.68
N GLN A 877 -26.64 25.99 27.63
CA GLN A 877 -27.14 26.53 26.35
C GLN A 877 -27.40 25.40 25.35
N THR A 878 -28.45 25.52 24.54
CA THR A 878 -28.76 24.56 23.44
C THR A 878 -27.96 24.87 22.18
N ASP A 879 -27.67 26.15 21.97
CA ASP A 879 -27.26 26.70 20.68
C ASP A 879 -25.76 27.02 20.62
N ASN A 880 -25.14 26.73 19.48
CA ASN A 880 -23.75 27.07 19.22
C ASN A 880 -23.62 28.56 18.84
N THR A 881 -22.65 29.25 19.44
CA THR A 881 -22.31 30.63 19.08
C THR A 881 -21.03 30.67 18.26
N LEU A 882 -21.06 31.33 17.10
CA LEU A 882 -19.89 31.45 16.22
C LEU A 882 -18.88 32.43 16.82
N THR A 883 -17.63 32.01 16.90
CA THR A 883 -16.52 32.82 17.41
C THR A 883 -15.52 33.18 16.33
N LYS A 884 -15.39 32.35 15.30
CA LYS A 884 -14.52 32.61 14.15
C LYS A 884 -15.05 31.88 12.91
N ALA A 885 -15.17 32.57 11.79
CA ALA A 885 -15.30 31.95 10.48
C ALA A 885 -14.06 32.30 9.64
N VAL A 886 -13.48 31.31 8.98
CA VAL A 886 -12.42 31.48 7.97
C VAL A 886 -12.94 30.93 6.67
N VAL A 887 -12.77 31.70 5.61
CA VAL A 887 -13.30 31.37 4.30
C VAL A 887 -12.25 31.64 3.25
N THR A 888 -12.09 30.72 2.31
CA THR A 888 -11.10 30.83 1.24
C THR A 888 -11.78 30.86 -0.11
N GLU A 889 -11.58 31.96 -0.84
CA GLU A 889 -11.94 32.08 -2.25
C GLU A 889 -10.80 31.53 -3.10
N TYR A 890 -11.16 30.76 -4.12
CA TYR A 890 -10.22 30.15 -5.06
C TYR A 890 -10.43 30.75 -6.44
N MET A 891 -9.34 30.89 -7.17
CA MET A 891 -9.35 31.20 -8.59
C MET A 891 -8.82 30.01 -9.39
N LYS A 892 -9.31 29.87 -10.62
CA LYS A 892 -8.66 29.02 -11.62
C LYS A 892 -7.51 29.82 -12.23
N THR A 893 -6.29 29.28 -12.18
CA THR A 893 -5.10 29.87 -12.81
C THR A 893 -5.13 29.61 -14.33
N ALA A 894 -4.27 30.27 -15.11
CA ALA A 894 -4.28 30.13 -16.56
C ALA A 894 -3.84 28.71 -17.03
N ASN A 895 -2.96 28.02 -16.28
CA ASN A 895 -2.69 26.58 -16.43
C ASN A 895 -3.81 25.70 -15.89
N GLY A 896 -4.96 26.25 -15.55
CA GLY A 896 -6.12 25.48 -15.14
C GLY A 896 -6.10 24.93 -13.72
N ASP A 897 -5.01 25.08 -12.95
CA ASP A 897 -4.95 24.70 -11.54
C ASP A 897 -5.83 25.62 -10.67
N PHE A 898 -6.02 25.28 -9.40
CA PHE A 898 -6.80 26.07 -8.46
C PHE A 898 -5.95 26.53 -7.29
N LYS A 899 -5.92 27.84 -7.06
CA LYS A 899 -5.13 28.44 -5.97
C LYS A 899 -6.00 29.41 -5.15
N PRO A 900 -5.75 29.52 -3.83
CA PRO A 900 -6.45 30.49 -3.00
C PRO A 900 -6.07 31.91 -3.44
N VAL A 901 -7.05 32.78 -3.65
CA VAL A 901 -6.84 34.18 -4.07
C VAL A 901 -7.16 35.17 -2.96
N GLN A 902 -8.12 34.85 -2.11
CA GLN A 902 -8.56 35.72 -1.04
C GLN A 902 -9.02 34.88 0.16
N ILE A 903 -8.50 35.21 1.33
CA ILE A 903 -8.96 34.66 2.61
C ILE A 903 -9.77 35.74 3.31
N TYR A 904 -10.96 35.37 3.76
CA TYR A 904 -11.83 36.18 4.61
C TYR A 904 -11.86 35.61 6.02
N GLN A 905 -11.95 36.49 7.00
CA GLN A 905 -12.16 36.10 8.38
C GLN A 905 -13.24 36.98 9.02
N SER A 906 -14.03 36.39 9.92
CA SER A 906 -15.02 37.13 10.68
C SER A 906 -14.38 38.19 11.59
N ARG A 907 -14.97 39.39 11.63
CA ARG A 907 -14.76 40.46 12.62
C ARG A 907 -16.03 40.61 13.43
N LEU A 908 -16.05 39.99 14.61
CA LEU A 908 -17.23 39.91 15.46
C LEU A 908 -17.05 40.82 16.67
N ALA A 909 -17.97 41.76 16.89
CA ALA A 909 -18.02 42.55 18.13
C ALA A 909 -18.42 41.69 19.33
N SER A 910 -19.22 40.66 19.08
CA SER A 910 -19.64 39.62 20.03
C SER A 910 -19.91 38.32 19.26
N PRO A 911 -19.84 37.14 19.92
CA PRO A 911 -20.17 35.87 19.26
C PRO A 911 -21.57 35.92 18.63
N LEU A 912 -21.70 35.44 17.39
CA LEU A 912 -22.99 35.43 16.68
C LEU A 912 -23.85 34.25 17.14
N ALA A 913 -25.15 34.48 17.32
CA ALA A 913 -26.12 33.47 17.71
C ALA A 913 -26.26 32.36 16.65
N ALA A 914 -26.65 31.15 17.07
CA ALA A 914 -26.81 29.98 16.19
C ALA A 914 -27.75 30.23 15.01
N THR A 915 -28.78 31.07 15.19
CA THR A 915 -29.72 31.44 14.12
C THR A 915 -29.06 32.18 12.97
N ILE A 916 -27.95 32.90 13.21
CA ILE A 916 -27.17 33.61 12.20
C ILE A 916 -26.01 32.72 11.68
N ALA A 917 -25.56 31.76 12.48
CA ALA A 917 -24.36 30.96 12.23
C ALA A 917 -24.61 29.43 12.13
N ASN A 918 -25.78 29.02 11.63
CA ASN A 918 -26.07 27.62 11.35
C ASN A 918 -25.66 27.22 9.92
N ALA A 919 -25.61 25.91 9.67
CA ALA A 919 -25.23 25.34 8.37
C ALA A 919 -26.18 25.68 7.22
N ALA A 920 -27.43 26.04 7.51
CA ALA A 920 -28.42 26.40 6.49
C ALA A 920 -28.30 27.87 6.04
N ASN A 921 -27.71 28.72 6.89
CA ASN A 921 -27.59 30.17 6.67
C ASN A 921 -26.17 30.60 6.27
N PHE A 922 -25.22 29.68 6.16
CA PHE A 922 -23.86 29.96 5.72
C PHE A 922 -23.67 29.48 4.27
N ASP A 923 -23.90 30.40 3.32
CA ASP A 923 -23.74 30.13 1.89
C ASP A 923 -22.33 30.52 1.43
N ALA A 924 -21.53 29.52 1.00
CA ALA A 924 -20.20 29.77 0.45
C ALA A 924 -20.22 30.38 -0.96
N LEU A 925 -21.37 30.50 -1.61
CA LEU A 925 -21.50 31.21 -2.88
C LEU A 925 -21.80 32.71 -2.67
N ASN A 926 -22.29 33.09 -1.48
CA ASN A 926 -22.60 34.48 -1.11
C ASN A 926 -21.76 34.99 0.09
N LEU A 927 -20.50 34.55 0.16
CA LEU A 927 -19.57 34.88 1.25
C LEU A 927 -19.30 36.38 1.38
N LYS A 928 -19.32 37.10 0.26
CA LYS A 928 -19.11 38.55 0.19
C LYS A 928 -20.31 39.35 0.71
N GLY A 929 -21.48 38.71 0.85
CA GLY A 929 -22.71 39.32 1.35
C GLY A 929 -22.75 39.50 2.86
N TYR A 930 -21.89 38.79 3.62
CA TYR A 930 -21.87 38.91 5.08
C TYR A 930 -20.98 40.07 5.53
N SER A 931 -21.59 41.12 6.10
CA SER A 931 -20.90 42.34 6.55
C SER A 931 -19.79 42.09 7.58
N TYR A 932 -19.87 40.99 8.33
CA TYR A 932 -18.91 40.59 9.34
C TYR A 932 -17.69 39.83 8.79
N LEU A 933 -17.72 39.34 7.55
CA LEU A 933 -16.55 38.73 6.91
C LEU A 933 -15.70 39.84 6.27
N LYS A 934 -14.44 39.96 6.69
CA LYS A 934 -13.50 40.94 6.14
C LYS A 934 -12.34 40.23 5.43
N PRO A 935 -11.87 40.75 4.30
CA PRO A 935 -10.68 40.23 3.63
C PRO A 935 -9.48 40.40 4.57
N VAL A 936 -8.82 39.30 4.92
CA VAL A 936 -7.63 39.32 5.80
C VAL A 936 -6.34 39.02 5.09
N SER A 937 -6.41 38.37 3.93
CA SER A 937 -5.26 38.05 3.10
C SER A 937 -5.68 37.98 1.65
N ALA A 938 -5.17 38.88 0.80
CA ALA A 938 -5.23 38.71 -0.65
C ALA A 938 -3.89 38.13 -1.14
N ILE A 939 -3.93 37.17 -2.04
CA ILE A 939 -2.75 36.44 -2.51
C ILE A 939 -2.61 36.65 -4.02
N ARG A 940 -1.44 37.14 -4.42
CA ARG A 940 -1.02 37.29 -5.82
C ARG A 940 0.12 36.32 -6.11
N TYR A 941 0.15 35.79 -7.33
CA TYR A 941 1.11 34.79 -7.79
C TYR A 941 1.97 35.35 -8.93
N ILE A 942 3.23 34.89 -9.05
CA ILE A 942 4.09 35.23 -10.20
C ILE A 942 3.67 34.33 -11.36
N GLY A 943 2.93 34.89 -12.31
CA GLY A 943 2.25 34.07 -13.32
C GLY A 943 1.36 33.03 -12.63
N GLU A 944 1.76 31.76 -12.72
CA GLU A 944 1.03 30.61 -12.15
C GLU A 944 1.89 29.78 -11.18
N LEU A 945 3.06 30.29 -10.80
CA LEU A 945 4.08 29.61 -10.01
C LEU A 945 3.91 30.01 -8.51
N PRO A 946 4.92 30.39 -7.72
CA PRO A 946 4.71 30.59 -6.29
C PRO A 946 4.09 31.96 -5.94
N VAL A 947 3.72 32.13 -4.67
CA VAL A 947 3.14 33.35 -4.11
C VAL A 947 4.08 34.54 -4.26
N GLU A 948 3.69 35.51 -5.08
CA GLU A 948 4.42 36.77 -5.33
C GLU A 948 4.21 37.76 -4.20
N GLN A 949 2.95 37.94 -3.78
CA GLN A 949 2.58 38.96 -2.83
C GLN A 949 1.37 38.51 -2.01
N VAL A 950 1.44 38.76 -0.70
CA VAL A 950 0.32 38.63 0.22
C VAL A 950 0.04 39.99 0.81
N SER A 951 -1.19 40.48 0.73
CA SER A 951 -1.61 41.71 1.39
C SER A 951 -2.57 41.40 2.54
N ASN A 952 -2.33 41.99 3.71
CA ASN A 952 -3.23 41.84 4.84
C ASN A 952 -4.39 42.86 4.82
N GLU A 953 -5.29 42.78 5.81
CA GLU A 953 -6.44 43.69 5.96
C GLU A 953 -6.03 45.18 6.04
N GLY A 954 -4.88 45.49 6.61
CA GLY A 954 -4.37 46.86 6.75
C GLY A 954 -3.66 47.40 5.51
N GLY A 955 -3.64 46.64 4.41
CA GLY A 955 -2.93 46.99 3.18
C GLY A 955 -1.42 46.80 3.24
N ALA A 956 -0.87 46.30 4.36
CA ALA A 956 0.52 45.92 4.45
C ALA A 956 0.76 44.66 3.61
N THR A 957 1.80 44.71 2.79
CA THR A 957 2.15 43.67 1.83
C THR A 957 3.41 42.93 2.27
N SER A 958 3.45 41.62 2.05
CA SER A 958 4.69 40.83 2.03
C SER A 958 4.86 40.33 0.61
N CYS A 959 5.96 40.66 -0.05
CA CYS A 959 6.25 40.20 -1.40
C CYS A 959 7.56 39.42 -1.46
N ASN A 960 7.63 38.49 -2.40
CA ASN A 960 8.78 37.64 -2.63
C ASN A 960 9.28 37.88 -4.07
N LEU A 961 10.58 38.10 -4.22
CA LEU A 961 11.28 37.96 -5.50
C LEU A 961 11.82 36.53 -5.57
N TYR A 962 11.57 35.87 -6.69
CA TYR A 962 12.07 34.53 -6.94
C TYR A 962 13.12 34.55 -8.04
N ASP A 963 14.03 33.59 -7.96
CA ASP A 963 14.96 33.26 -9.02
C ASP A 963 15.16 31.75 -9.10
N TYR A 964 16.24 31.29 -9.74
CA TYR A 964 16.54 29.88 -9.97
C TYR A 964 15.36 29.19 -10.68
N ASN A 965 14.91 29.81 -11.78
CA ASN A 965 13.71 29.45 -12.54
C ASN A 965 12.39 29.60 -11.75
N ASN A 966 12.24 30.69 -10.99
CA ASN A 966 11.07 30.99 -10.15
C ASN A 966 10.78 29.94 -9.06
N LYS A 967 11.81 29.25 -8.57
CA LYS A 967 11.67 28.17 -7.58
C LYS A 967 12.10 28.56 -6.17
N LEU A 968 13.07 29.46 -6.06
CA LEU A 968 13.66 29.83 -4.77
C LEU A 968 13.48 31.32 -4.53
N VAL A 969 13.05 31.68 -3.32
CA VAL A 969 12.93 33.09 -2.89
C VAL A 969 14.33 33.65 -2.72
N VAL A 970 14.64 34.74 -3.42
CA VAL A 970 15.92 35.45 -3.32
C VAL A 970 15.80 36.75 -2.54
N ALA A 971 14.60 37.33 -2.46
CA ALA A 971 14.32 38.42 -1.54
C ALA A 971 12.87 38.38 -1.06
N GLN A 972 12.64 38.79 0.17
CA GLN A 972 11.33 39.00 0.75
C GLN A 972 11.26 40.42 1.32
N ALA A 973 10.24 41.20 0.94
CA ALA A 973 10.04 42.54 1.45
C ALA A 973 8.66 42.71 2.10
N VAL A 974 8.63 43.37 3.26
CA VAL A 974 7.42 43.66 4.04
C VAL A 974 7.13 45.16 3.98
N ASN A 975 5.86 45.54 3.76
CA ASN A 975 5.37 46.89 3.47
C ASN A 975 5.88 47.48 2.13
N ALA A 976 6.18 46.62 1.16
CA ALA A 976 6.47 47.01 -0.22
C ALA A 976 5.71 46.13 -1.21
N ARG A 977 5.34 46.68 -2.37
CA ARG A 977 4.81 45.90 -3.49
C ARG A 977 5.96 45.33 -4.32
N VAL A 978 5.70 44.23 -5.04
CA VAL A 978 6.73 43.57 -5.85
C VAL A 978 7.35 44.50 -6.91
N ASN A 979 6.56 45.42 -7.49
CA ASN A 979 7.05 46.38 -8.49
C ASN A 979 7.88 47.51 -7.87
N GLU A 980 7.81 47.70 -6.55
CA GLU A 980 8.55 48.72 -5.79
C GLU A 980 9.92 48.22 -5.30
N ILE A 981 10.28 46.96 -5.53
CA ILE A 981 11.52 46.38 -5.02
C ILE A 981 12.43 45.87 -6.13
N ARG A 982 13.74 45.97 -5.92
CA ARG A 982 14.78 45.36 -6.77
C ARG A 982 15.83 44.71 -5.88
N TYR A 983 16.38 43.58 -6.32
CA TYR A 983 17.42 42.89 -5.58
C TYR A 983 18.31 42.07 -6.51
N THR A 984 19.62 42.12 -6.31
CA THR A 984 20.51 41.12 -6.91
C THR A 984 21.74 40.92 -6.03
N SER A 985 22.16 39.66 -5.91
CA SER A 985 23.48 39.25 -5.43
C SER A 985 24.31 38.63 -6.55
N PHE A 986 23.90 38.83 -7.81
CA PHE A 986 24.59 38.36 -9.01
C PHE A 986 24.74 36.82 -9.15
N GLU A 987 24.17 36.03 -8.25
CA GLU A 987 24.24 34.56 -8.27
C GLU A 987 23.49 33.93 -9.43
N ALA A 988 22.30 34.46 -9.69
CA ALA A 988 21.27 33.82 -10.50
C ALA A 988 21.05 34.54 -11.84
N ASP A 989 20.38 33.84 -12.78
CA ASP A 989 20.26 34.29 -14.17
C ASP A 989 19.35 35.52 -14.32
N ASN A 990 18.35 35.67 -13.45
CA ASN A 990 17.52 36.88 -13.45
C ASN A 990 18.22 38.01 -12.68
N LYS A 991 18.12 39.21 -13.23
CA LYS A 991 18.79 40.40 -12.67
C LYS A 991 18.00 41.08 -11.55
N GLY A 992 16.95 40.42 -11.05
CA GLY A 992 16.02 40.91 -10.01
C GLY A 992 15.53 42.34 -10.21
N GLY A 993 15.19 42.65 -11.47
CA GLY A 993 14.66 43.92 -11.95
C GLY A 993 15.71 45.02 -12.20
N TRP A 994 17.01 44.72 -12.02
CA TRP A 994 18.11 45.55 -12.49
C TRP A 994 18.49 45.21 -13.94
N SER A 995 19.20 46.12 -14.60
CA SER A 995 19.83 45.89 -15.89
C SER A 995 21.32 46.21 -15.79
N TYR A 996 22.15 45.20 -16.09
CA TYR A 996 23.61 45.29 -16.06
C TYR A 996 24.23 44.29 -17.05
N PRO A 997 25.36 44.61 -17.70
CA PRO A 997 26.06 43.69 -18.59
C PRO A 997 26.60 42.44 -17.88
N ALA A 998 26.42 41.25 -18.45
CA ALA A 998 26.91 39.99 -17.85
C ALA A 998 28.44 39.93 -17.74
N VAL A 999 29.17 40.67 -18.59
CA VAL A 999 30.64 40.79 -18.55
C VAL A 999 31.18 41.35 -17.23
N GLY A 1000 30.35 42.10 -16.48
CA GLY A 1000 30.71 42.61 -15.16
C GLY A 1000 30.52 41.62 -14.02
N VAL A 1001 29.80 40.51 -14.23
CA VAL A 1001 29.59 39.51 -13.17
C VAL A 1001 30.87 38.69 -13.02
N SER A 1002 31.50 38.78 -11.85
CA SER A 1002 32.75 38.10 -11.53
C SER A 1002 32.52 37.00 -10.49
N ALA A 1003 32.89 35.77 -10.84
CA ALA A 1003 33.07 34.69 -9.87
C ALA A 1003 34.51 34.76 -9.36
N SER A 1004 34.71 35.38 -8.19
CA SER A 1004 36.01 35.44 -7.52
C SER A 1004 35.88 34.84 -6.13
N GLY A 1005 36.96 34.43 -5.47
CA GLY A 1005 36.91 34.02 -4.06
C GLY A 1005 36.60 35.16 -3.08
N TYR A 1006 36.22 36.34 -3.60
CA TYR A 1006 36.04 37.58 -2.86
C TYR A 1006 34.67 38.19 -3.22
N PHE A 1007 33.64 37.74 -2.51
CA PHE A 1007 32.23 38.16 -2.63
C PHE A 1007 31.67 38.51 -1.24
N ARG A 1008 30.55 39.24 -1.18
CA ARG A 1008 29.86 39.52 0.09
C ARG A 1008 28.81 38.46 0.38
N THR A 1009 28.02 38.03 -0.59
CA THR A 1009 27.05 36.93 -0.45
C THR A 1009 27.22 35.91 -1.56
N GLY A 1010 26.69 34.70 -1.36
CA GLY A 1010 26.75 33.63 -2.36
C GLY A 1010 28.18 33.25 -2.79
N SER A 1011 28.49 33.48 -4.06
CA SER A 1011 29.73 33.08 -4.75
C SER A 1011 30.17 34.04 -5.87
N LYS A 1012 29.36 35.05 -6.21
CA LYS A 1012 29.59 36.00 -7.30
C LYS A 1012 29.40 37.43 -6.79
N CYS A 1013 29.98 38.38 -7.52
CA CYS A 1013 29.77 39.82 -7.30
C CYS A 1013 29.83 40.55 -8.66
N TYR A 1014 29.68 41.87 -8.66
CA TYR A 1014 29.69 42.67 -9.88
C TYR A 1014 30.80 43.71 -9.89
N ASP A 1015 31.61 43.74 -10.95
CA ASP A 1015 32.65 44.74 -11.16
C ASP A 1015 32.11 45.92 -11.97
N LEU A 1016 31.93 47.08 -11.31
CA LEU A 1016 31.47 48.31 -11.96
C LEU A 1016 32.49 48.87 -12.96
N GLY A 1017 33.79 48.60 -12.78
CA GLY A 1017 34.85 49.06 -13.67
C GLY A 1017 34.90 48.28 -15.00
N VAL A 1018 34.49 47.02 -14.97
CA VAL A 1018 34.41 46.15 -16.17
C VAL A 1018 33.03 46.19 -16.81
N GLY A 1019 31.98 46.06 -16.00
CA GLY A 1019 30.61 45.95 -16.46
C GLY A 1019 29.90 47.29 -16.71
N GLY A 1020 30.40 48.38 -16.13
CA GLY A 1020 29.79 49.70 -16.19
C GLY A 1020 28.60 49.88 -15.22
N PRO A 1021 27.83 50.97 -15.36
CA PRO A 1021 26.70 51.28 -14.49
C PRO A 1021 25.60 50.23 -14.46
N ILE A 1022 25.03 49.98 -13.28
CA ILE A 1022 23.80 49.20 -13.14
C ILE A 1022 22.60 50.15 -13.15
N VAL A 1023 21.59 49.84 -13.96
CA VAL A 1023 20.42 50.70 -14.15
C VAL A 1023 19.11 50.00 -13.83
N THR A 1024 18.11 50.77 -13.42
CA THR A 1024 16.72 50.31 -13.29
C THR A 1024 15.76 51.45 -13.63
N SER A 1025 14.52 51.09 -13.94
CA SER A 1025 13.38 51.99 -13.96
C SER A 1025 12.25 51.39 -13.11
N LEU A 1026 11.47 52.25 -12.47
CA LEU A 1026 10.34 51.82 -11.66
C LEU A 1026 9.32 52.94 -11.44
N GLU A 1027 8.06 52.54 -11.34
CA GLU A 1027 6.97 53.40 -10.89
C GLU A 1027 6.82 53.27 -9.38
N MET A 1028 6.69 54.40 -8.70
CA MET A 1028 6.61 54.49 -7.24
C MET A 1028 5.41 55.36 -6.85
N ASP A 1029 4.60 54.86 -5.92
CA ASP A 1029 3.45 55.59 -5.37
C ASP A 1029 3.90 56.49 -4.21
N ASN A 1030 4.41 57.69 -4.51
CA ASN A 1030 4.68 58.76 -3.54
C ASN A 1030 5.41 58.31 -2.25
N LYS A 1031 6.56 57.63 -2.39
CA LYS A 1031 7.34 57.08 -1.26
C LYS A 1031 8.84 57.37 -1.42
N PRO A 1032 9.55 57.75 -0.35
CA PRO A 1032 11.01 57.76 -0.35
C PRO A 1032 11.57 56.34 -0.49
N ILE A 1033 12.75 56.21 -1.08
CA ILE A 1033 13.38 54.94 -1.44
C ILE A 1033 14.75 54.83 -0.79
N VAL A 1034 15.09 53.60 -0.41
CA VAL A 1034 16.40 53.20 0.06
C VAL A 1034 17.06 52.33 -0.99
N ILE A 1035 18.30 52.68 -1.33
CA ILE A 1035 19.21 51.80 -2.04
C ILE A 1035 20.32 51.42 -1.09
N SER A 1036 20.55 50.13 -0.90
CA SER A 1036 21.66 49.63 -0.10
C SER A 1036 22.51 48.65 -0.89
N VAL A 1037 23.83 48.71 -0.68
CA VAL A 1037 24.81 47.94 -1.43
C VAL A 1037 26.10 47.80 -0.64
N TRP A 1038 26.81 46.68 -0.80
CA TRP A 1038 28.16 46.49 -0.30
C TRP A 1038 29.16 46.70 -1.42
N ALA A 1039 30.27 47.41 -1.17
CA ALA A 1039 31.28 47.69 -2.20
C ALA A 1039 32.73 47.71 -1.69
N THR A 1040 33.70 47.42 -2.55
CA THR A 1040 35.15 47.33 -2.23
C THR A 1040 35.98 48.54 -2.71
N GLY A 1041 35.41 49.42 -3.53
CA GLY A 1041 36.08 50.60 -4.11
C GLY A 1041 35.65 51.95 -3.50
N THR A 1042 36.31 53.05 -3.90
CA THR A 1042 35.98 54.41 -3.45
C THR A 1042 34.72 54.99 -4.12
N GLN A 1043 33.92 55.67 -3.28
CA GLN A 1043 32.72 56.48 -3.53
C GLN A 1043 31.81 56.01 -4.69
N LEU A 1044 30.80 55.22 -4.32
CA LEU A 1044 29.64 54.98 -5.17
C LEU A 1044 28.78 56.25 -5.31
N THR A 1045 28.16 56.41 -6.47
CA THR A 1045 27.18 57.48 -6.74
C THR A 1045 25.90 56.89 -7.31
N VAL A 1046 24.77 57.47 -6.92
CA VAL A 1046 23.46 57.13 -7.49
C VAL A 1046 22.96 58.34 -8.27
N GLN A 1047 22.68 58.15 -9.57
CA GLN A 1047 22.07 59.18 -10.42
C GLN A 1047 20.60 58.87 -10.67
N THR A 1048 19.73 59.85 -10.45
CA THR A 1048 18.28 59.78 -10.67
C THR A 1048 17.73 61.20 -10.93
N PRO A 1049 16.52 61.37 -11.53
CA PRO A 1049 15.85 62.66 -11.59
C PRO A 1049 15.52 63.20 -10.18
N GLY A 1050 16.42 64.00 -9.58
CA GLY A 1050 16.25 64.56 -8.25
C GLY A 1050 17.57 64.77 -7.50
N THR A 1051 17.51 65.37 -6.31
CA THR A 1051 18.69 65.48 -5.43
C THR A 1051 18.81 64.23 -4.58
N VAL A 1052 19.94 63.53 -4.68
CA VAL A 1052 20.27 62.38 -3.83
C VAL A 1052 21.10 62.87 -2.65
N ALA A 1053 20.69 62.53 -1.43
CA ALA A 1053 21.51 62.83 -0.26
C ALA A 1053 22.84 62.05 -0.34
N PRO A 1054 23.93 62.56 0.27
CA PRO A 1054 25.16 61.78 0.41
C PRO A 1054 24.86 60.41 1.02
N ALA A 1055 25.55 59.37 0.54
CA ALA A 1055 25.38 58.03 1.08
C ALA A 1055 25.64 58.03 2.59
N HIS A 1056 24.76 57.38 3.35
CA HIS A 1056 25.12 56.93 4.67
C HIS A 1056 26.14 55.80 4.52
N ILE A 1057 27.36 56.02 5.01
CA ILE A 1057 28.44 55.04 4.96
C ILE A 1057 28.41 54.26 6.26
N GLY A 1058 28.13 52.97 6.15
CA GLY A 1058 28.10 52.04 7.26
C GLY A 1058 29.47 51.41 7.54
N PRO A 1059 29.50 50.28 8.27
CA PRO A 1059 30.75 49.60 8.59
C PRO A 1059 31.44 49.05 7.35
N THR A 1060 32.77 48.95 7.45
CA THR A 1060 33.58 48.15 6.51
C THR A 1060 33.91 46.81 7.16
N ILE A 1061 33.49 45.72 6.51
CA ILE A 1061 33.63 44.36 7.01
C ILE A 1061 34.34 43.54 5.92
N ASN A 1062 35.50 42.96 6.25
CA ASN A 1062 36.29 42.14 5.32
C ASN A 1062 36.60 42.83 3.98
N GLY A 1063 36.79 44.16 4.01
CA GLY A 1063 37.08 45.00 2.84
C GLY A 1063 35.85 45.40 2.01
N TRP A 1064 34.64 45.03 2.44
CA TRP A 1064 33.38 45.51 1.88
C TRP A 1064 32.80 46.61 2.76
N THR A 1065 32.52 47.78 2.20
CA THR A 1065 31.89 48.91 2.88
C THR A 1065 30.40 48.97 2.52
N TYR A 1066 29.54 49.12 3.53
CA TYR A 1066 28.11 49.32 3.33
C TYR A 1066 27.81 50.76 2.92
N TYR A 1067 27.07 50.93 1.82
CA TYR A 1067 26.55 52.22 1.38
C TYR A 1067 25.03 52.18 1.33
N GLU A 1068 24.39 53.18 1.94
CA GLU A 1068 22.94 53.39 1.86
C GLU A 1068 22.62 54.78 1.30
N PHE A 1069 21.83 54.83 0.24
CA PHE A 1069 21.37 56.07 -0.38
C PHE A 1069 19.88 56.25 -0.09
N GLN A 1070 19.55 57.39 0.53
CA GLN A 1070 18.17 57.81 0.78
C GLN A 1070 17.75 58.75 -0.35
N ILE A 1071 16.74 58.34 -1.11
CA ILE A 1071 16.20 59.10 -2.22
C ILE A 1071 14.83 59.64 -1.77
N PRO A 1072 14.61 60.96 -1.79
CA PRO A 1072 13.31 61.54 -1.45
C PRO A 1072 12.24 61.08 -2.44
N ASP A 1073 10.98 61.30 -2.08
CA ASP A 1073 9.88 61.03 -2.99
C ASP A 1073 9.98 61.94 -4.23
N ILE A 1074 10.24 61.33 -5.39
CA ILE A 1074 10.39 61.99 -6.68
C ILE A 1074 9.38 61.47 -7.72
N GLY A 1075 8.35 60.72 -7.28
CA GLY A 1075 7.36 60.13 -8.17
C GLY A 1075 7.94 59.04 -9.08
N GLN A 1076 7.65 59.11 -10.40
CA GLN A 1076 8.08 58.11 -11.37
C GLN A 1076 9.58 58.20 -11.69
N ILE A 1077 10.30 57.09 -11.51
CA ILE A 1077 11.74 56.99 -11.82
C ILE A 1077 11.92 56.41 -13.22
N THR A 1078 12.17 57.28 -14.19
CA THR A 1078 12.42 56.89 -15.59
C THR A 1078 13.77 56.19 -15.78
N THR A 1079 14.80 56.59 -15.01
CA THR A 1079 16.10 55.92 -14.97
C THR A 1079 16.79 56.21 -13.64
N LEU A 1080 17.24 55.17 -12.96
CA LEU A 1080 18.14 55.23 -11.83
C LEU A 1080 19.38 54.42 -12.15
N SER A 1081 20.57 54.98 -11.89
CA SER A 1081 21.83 54.29 -12.13
C SER A 1081 22.74 54.33 -10.90
N VAL A 1082 23.33 53.18 -10.56
CA VAL A 1082 24.41 53.04 -9.58
C VAL A 1082 25.72 53.03 -10.35
N GLN A 1083 26.59 53.99 -10.07
CA GLN A 1083 27.85 54.23 -10.76
C GLN A 1083 29.00 54.30 -9.77
N GLY A 1084 30.21 53.99 -10.24
CA GLY A 1084 31.43 54.05 -9.44
C GLY A 1084 32.50 53.14 -10.02
N ASN A 1085 33.44 52.75 -9.16
CA ASN A 1085 34.49 51.81 -9.50
C ASN A 1085 34.65 50.78 -8.37
N GLY A 1086 35.10 49.57 -8.69
CA GLY A 1086 35.25 48.46 -7.74
C GLY A 1086 34.09 47.46 -7.76
N LEU A 1087 34.22 46.42 -6.93
CA LEU A 1087 33.23 45.33 -6.84
C LEU A 1087 32.06 45.76 -5.96
N ILE A 1088 30.85 45.39 -6.36
CA ILE A 1088 29.61 45.56 -5.59
C ILE A 1088 28.87 44.23 -5.42
N ASP A 1089 28.10 44.12 -4.35
CA ASP A 1089 27.31 42.95 -4.01
C ASP A 1089 26.12 43.32 -3.08
N GLU A 1090 25.14 42.42 -2.93
CA GLU A 1090 23.92 42.65 -2.14
C GLU A 1090 23.20 43.97 -2.50
N LEU A 1091 22.96 44.21 -3.80
CA LEU A 1091 22.33 45.44 -4.26
C LEU A 1091 20.81 45.38 -4.09
N ARG A 1092 20.26 46.24 -3.23
CA ARG A 1092 18.85 46.31 -2.86
C ARG A 1092 18.26 47.67 -3.20
N LEU A 1093 17.00 47.68 -3.62
CA LEU A 1093 16.16 48.86 -3.73
C LEU A 1093 14.80 48.55 -3.11
N TYR A 1094 14.34 49.38 -2.17
CA TYR A 1094 13.04 49.23 -1.53
C TYR A 1094 12.53 50.55 -0.93
N PRO A 1095 11.21 50.71 -0.69
CA PRO A 1095 10.66 51.88 0.01
C PRO A 1095 11.24 52.09 1.41
N ALA A 1096 11.48 53.32 1.85
CA ALA A 1096 12.15 53.59 3.13
C ALA A 1096 11.40 53.14 4.39
N ARG A 1097 10.10 52.82 4.28
CA ARG A 1097 9.27 52.28 5.37
C ARG A 1097 8.99 50.77 5.23
N SER A 1098 9.71 50.09 4.34
CA SER A 1098 9.68 48.63 4.20
C SER A 1098 10.92 47.99 4.80
N THR A 1099 10.85 46.69 5.01
CA THR A 1099 12.02 45.87 5.36
C THR A 1099 12.25 44.84 4.28
N MET A 1100 13.51 44.46 4.05
CA MET A 1100 13.87 43.45 3.07
C MET A 1100 14.85 42.45 3.67
N THR A 1101 14.56 41.16 3.53
CA THR A 1101 15.49 40.06 3.83
C THR A 1101 15.82 39.34 2.54
N THR A 1102 17.08 39.00 2.33
CA THR A 1102 17.57 38.41 1.08
C THR A 1102 18.25 37.07 1.33
N TYR A 1103 18.30 36.25 0.28
CA TYR A 1103 18.81 34.88 0.35
C TYR A 1103 19.60 34.54 -0.91
N THR A 1104 20.73 33.85 -0.72
CA THR A 1104 21.42 33.12 -1.79
C THR A 1104 21.27 31.63 -1.53
N HIS A 1105 21.30 30.81 -2.59
CA HIS A 1105 21.03 29.37 -2.47
C HIS A 1105 22.08 28.56 -3.21
N GLN A 1106 22.32 27.34 -2.73
CA GLN A 1106 22.89 26.25 -3.51
C GLN A 1106 21.73 25.32 -3.92
N PRO A 1107 21.31 25.30 -5.20
CA PRO A 1107 20.17 24.50 -5.67
C PRO A 1107 20.28 23.03 -5.26
N GLY A 1108 19.21 22.51 -4.67
CA GLY A 1108 19.13 21.13 -4.21
C GLY A 1108 19.75 20.85 -2.84
N ILE A 1109 20.39 21.84 -2.20
CA ILE A 1109 20.96 21.72 -0.84
C ILE A 1109 20.25 22.66 0.13
N GLY A 1110 20.36 23.97 -0.06
CA GLY A 1110 19.82 24.94 0.91
C GLY A 1110 20.29 26.37 0.69
N ILE A 1111 19.97 27.24 1.65
CA ILE A 1111 20.36 28.65 1.69
C ILE A 1111 21.87 28.73 1.97
N THR A 1112 22.65 29.48 1.19
CA THR A 1112 24.09 29.69 1.43
C THR A 1112 24.39 30.98 2.20
N SER A 1113 23.53 31.99 2.04
CA SER A 1113 23.58 33.18 2.88
C SER A 1113 22.19 33.79 3.04
N GLN A 1114 21.95 34.39 4.19
CA GLN A 1114 20.74 35.13 4.52
C GLN A 1114 21.16 36.50 5.06
N THR A 1115 20.67 37.57 4.45
CA THR A 1115 20.99 38.92 4.90
C THR A 1115 19.72 39.65 5.34
N ASP A 1116 19.70 40.07 6.60
CA ASP A 1116 18.53 40.65 7.26
C ASP A 1116 18.22 42.10 6.82
N GLN A 1117 17.19 42.68 7.43
CA GLN A 1117 16.74 44.06 7.18
C GLN A 1117 17.76 45.15 7.55
N ASN A 1118 18.74 44.83 8.41
CA ASN A 1118 19.82 45.74 8.81
C ASN A 1118 21.10 45.49 8.02
N SER A 1119 21.01 44.74 6.91
CA SER A 1119 22.13 44.34 6.05
C SER A 1119 23.21 43.52 6.78
N ARG A 1120 22.83 42.76 7.82
CA ARG A 1120 23.71 41.78 8.48
C ARG A 1120 23.51 40.41 7.86
N THR A 1121 24.61 39.78 7.48
CA THR A 1121 24.61 38.51 6.74
C THR A 1121 24.98 37.36 7.66
N ILE A 1122 24.20 36.30 7.59
CA ILE A 1122 24.53 34.99 8.15
C ILE A 1122 24.88 34.06 6.99
N TYR A 1123 26.00 33.35 7.11
CA TYR A 1123 26.45 32.38 6.12
C TYR A 1123 26.21 30.96 6.60
N HIS A 1124 25.74 30.11 5.70
CA HIS A 1124 25.46 28.71 5.96
C HIS A 1124 26.36 27.86 5.07
N ARG A 1125 27.02 26.88 5.68
CA ARG A 1125 27.87 25.93 4.98
C ARG A 1125 27.38 24.52 5.24
N TYR A 1126 27.38 23.70 4.20
CA TYR A 1126 26.93 22.33 4.25
C TYR A 1126 28.09 21.35 4.06
N ASP A 1127 27.97 20.15 4.65
CA ASP A 1127 28.82 19.02 4.30
C ASP A 1127 28.39 18.37 2.98
N THR A 1128 29.12 17.34 2.60
CA THR A 1128 28.88 16.56 1.39
C THR A 1128 27.57 15.76 1.42
N PHE A 1129 26.89 15.65 2.56
CA PHE A 1129 25.57 15.03 2.72
C PHE A 1129 24.43 16.05 2.73
N GLY A 1130 24.74 17.34 2.50
CA GLY A 1130 23.77 18.43 2.52
C GLY A 1130 23.32 18.84 3.93
N ARG A 1131 24.08 18.48 4.98
CA ARG A 1131 23.79 18.87 6.37
C ARG A 1131 24.55 20.13 6.73
N GLU A 1132 23.92 21.06 7.43
CA GLU A 1132 24.53 22.33 7.85
C GLU A 1132 25.67 22.07 8.84
N ILE A 1133 26.91 22.39 8.50
CA ILE A 1133 28.08 22.19 9.37
C ILE A 1133 28.55 23.47 10.06
N GLU A 1134 28.30 24.64 9.46
CA GLU A 1134 28.72 25.91 10.02
C GLU A 1134 27.69 26.99 9.71
N VAL A 1135 27.41 27.81 10.72
CA VAL A 1135 26.71 29.08 10.60
C VAL A 1135 27.65 30.16 11.09
N ARG A 1136 27.93 31.14 10.24
CA ARG A 1136 28.88 32.23 10.52
C ARG A 1136 28.19 33.58 10.46
N ASP A 1137 28.70 34.53 11.25
CA ASP A 1137 28.23 35.92 11.25
C ASP A 1137 28.82 36.70 10.07
N GLU A 1138 28.46 37.99 9.99
CA GLU A 1138 28.91 38.87 8.93
C GLU A 1138 30.44 39.09 8.88
N TYR A 1139 31.16 38.78 9.95
CA TYR A 1139 32.63 38.87 10.05
C TYR A 1139 33.32 37.52 9.76
N PHE A 1140 32.56 36.50 9.36
CA PHE A 1140 32.98 35.10 9.24
C PHE A 1140 33.37 34.42 10.57
N ASN A 1141 33.02 35.03 11.71
CA ASN A 1141 33.15 34.34 12.98
C ASN A 1141 32.11 33.22 13.04
N LEU A 1142 32.54 32.10 13.60
CA LEU A 1142 31.66 30.96 13.79
C LEU A 1142 30.60 31.28 14.86
N ILE A 1143 29.33 31.33 14.48
CA ILE A 1143 28.20 31.43 15.42
C ILE A 1143 27.85 30.04 15.95
N LYS A 1144 27.74 29.07 15.03
CA LYS A 1144 27.45 27.67 15.33
C LYS A 1144 28.29 26.78 14.43
N ALA A 1145 28.91 25.76 15.01
CA ALA A 1145 29.38 24.61 14.26
C ALA A 1145 28.56 23.41 14.68
N TYR A 1146 28.19 22.59 13.68
CA TYR A 1146 27.62 21.28 13.92
C TYR A 1146 28.69 20.26 13.59
N GLN A 1147 29.14 19.59 14.63
CA GLN A 1147 29.95 18.40 14.45
C GLN A 1147 29.01 17.20 14.51
N TYR A 1148 28.78 16.60 13.34
CA TYR A 1148 28.03 15.35 13.25
C TYR A 1148 28.95 14.20 13.63
N ASN A 1149 29.14 14.02 14.93
CA ASN A 1149 29.85 12.87 15.47
C ASN A 1149 28.88 11.70 15.56
N PHE A 1150 29.31 10.57 15.00
CA PHE A 1150 28.79 9.28 15.45
C PHE A 1150 29.37 9.05 16.84
N LYS A 1151 28.53 8.68 17.81
CA LYS A 1151 29.04 8.13 19.07
C LYS A 1151 29.91 6.92 18.68
N GLN A 1152 31.18 6.96 19.05
CA GLN A 1152 32.12 5.85 18.86
C GLN A 1152 31.87 4.77 19.89
#